data_AF-A0A0E0KYS7-F1
#
_entry.id   AF-A0A0E0KYS7-F1
#
_cell.length_a   1.000
_cell.length_b   1.000
_cell.length_c   1.000
_cell.angle_alpha   90.00
_cell.angle_beta   90.00
_cell.angle_gamma   90.00
#
_symmetry.space_group_name_H-M   'P 1'
#
loop_
_entity.id
_entity.type
_entity.pdbx_description
1 polymer ?
#
loop_
_entity_poly.entity_id
_entity_poly.type
_entity_poly.pdbx_seq_one_letter_code
_entity_poly.pdbx_strand_id
1 'polypeptide(L)'
;MASAMNGCGGGGGGGGGGGGGGVMKKMGLLRVQYYCVMGAVAAAVVLATLRYMPAPATAPPTVAGVDGGATVRSSSPTAAAPGGVVERSKGKRKHVWNGEEEEEEKAAAAAAGVVVFNFGDSNSDTGGVAAVMGIHISPPEGRAYFHHPTGRLSDGRVILDFICESLNTHHLSPFMRPLGANYNNGVNFAIAGSTATPGDTTFSLDVQLDQFIFFKERCLESIERGEDAPIDSKGFENALYTMDIGHNDLMGVFHLPYDEILRKLPPIVAEIKKAIETLHKNGARKFWIHGTGALGCLPQKLATRGDIDRDLDEHGCITRINNVAKRFNKLLSETCDDLRLQFASSTIVFVDMFAIKYDLVANHTKYGIEKPLMTCCGHGGPPYNYDPKKSCTANDKDLCKLGEKFISWDGVHFTDAANEIVAAKVISGEFSIPRIKLTASVVRPKKAKNSREGERRGEASSRARRDEAMAMASPTNGGGGGGGGGGGGNKVISLRLQYYCVMAAVVVAVMVLSLAFVSPSAMGAVRQNLGSVVAAAGEGADDASAAAAAGAGAAAAAAAAEGEAAPVVLFNFGDSNSDTGGVAAAGGIRIMPPEGRTYFHHPTGRLSDGRVIIDFICESLNTRELNPYLKSIGSDYSNGVNFAMAGSTVSHGVSPYSLNVQVDQFVYFKHRSLELFERGQKGPVSKEGFENALYMMDIGHNDVAGVMHTPSDNWDKKFREIVGEIKDAIRILYDNGARKFWIHGTGALGCLPALVVQEKGEHDAHGCLANYNKAARQFNKKLSNLCDEMRLQLKNATIVYTDMFAIKYDFVANHTKYGIKWPLMVCCGNGGPPYNFKPGKFGCDDLCEPGSKVLSWDGVHFTDFGSGLAAKLAMSGEYSKPKVKLASLVNAVASPSRNGDRGCQAWYRGHNHRGGGSYRNYSIRESGKNKTGSQSDQGRLAAVVVVG
;
A
#
# COMPACT_ATOMS: atom_id res chain seq x y z
N MET A 1 -1.68 -19.82 4.91
CA MET A 1 -2.80 -20.43 5.67
C MET A 1 -4.11 -20.22 4.91
N ALA A 2 -4.28 -20.90 3.78
CA ALA A 2 -5.51 -20.89 2.99
C ALA A 2 -5.63 -22.24 2.26
N SER A 3 -5.92 -23.31 3.01
CA SER A 3 -6.29 -24.61 2.45
C SER A 3 -6.84 -25.51 3.55
N ALA A 4 -8.07 -25.27 3.98
CA ALA A 4 -8.96 -26.24 4.61
C ALA A 4 -10.27 -25.54 4.97
N MET A 5 -11.29 -25.66 4.12
CA MET A 5 -12.72 -25.69 4.51
C MET A 5 -13.57 -25.76 3.23
N ASN A 6 -13.66 -26.98 2.68
CA ASN A 6 -14.75 -27.35 1.79
C ASN A 6 -15.21 -28.74 2.25
N GLY A 7 -16.41 -28.84 2.81
CA GLY A 7 -17.00 -30.11 3.21
C GLY A 7 -18.10 -29.98 4.26
N CYS A 8 -19.33 -30.26 3.82
CA CYS A 8 -20.53 -30.60 4.59
C CYS A 8 -21.42 -29.45 5.10
N GLY A 9 -22.28 -28.96 4.19
CA GLY A 9 -23.59 -28.40 4.53
C GLY A 9 -24.68 -29.43 4.23
N GLY A 10 -25.56 -29.68 5.20
CA GLY A 10 -26.77 -30.48 5.05
C GLY A 10 -27.60 -30.49 6.34
N GLY A 11 -28.74 -29.79 6.35
CA GLY A 11 -29.72 -29.80 7.44
C GLY A 11 -30.36 -28.43 7.64
N GLY A 12 -31.60 -28.26 7.15
CA GLY A 12 -32.28 -26.98 7.02
C GLY A 12 -33.28 -26.62 8.13
N GLY A 13 -33.99 -25.52 7.89
CA GLY A 13 -35.34 -25.26 8.38
C GLY A 13 -35.51 -24.07 9.33
N GLY A 14 -36.30 -23.08 8.90
CA GLY A 14 -37.07 -22.22 9.82
C GLY A 14 -37.00 -20.72 9.53
N GLY A 15 -37.90 -20.22 8.66
CA GLY A 15 -38.10 -18.80 8.39
C GLY A 15 -38.97 -18.06 9.42
N GLY A 16 -38.95 -16.73 9.34
CA GLY A 16 -39.86 -15.84 10.04
C GLY A 16 -39.55 -14.37 9.73
N GLY A 17 -40.34 -13.77 8.83
CA GLY A 17 -40.27 -12.35 8.47
C GLY A 17 -41.41 -11.52 9.08
N GLY A 18 -41.27 -10.19 8.96
CA GLY A 18 -42.26 -9.15 9.29
C GLY A 18 -41.72 -8.18 10.34
N GLY A 19 -41.77 -6.86 10.22
CA GLY A 19 -42.43 -5.93 9.31
C GLY A 19 -42.51 -4.60 10.05
N GLY A 20 -41.64 -3.64 9.70
CA GLY A 20 -41.51 -2.35 10.39
C GLY A 20 -42.32 -1.25 9.73
N GLY A 21 -43.27 -0.68 10.46
CA GLY A 21 -43.99 0.52 10.04
C GLY A 21 -44.59 1.27 11.24
N GLY A 22 -44.05 2.47 11.51
CA GLY A 22 -44.80 3.54 12.18
C GLY A 22 -44.29 4.04 13.54
N VAL A 23 -43.19 4.83 13.57
CA VAL A 23 -43.02 5.90 14.58
C VAL A 23 -42.22 7.08 13.98
N MET A 24 -42.90 8.00 13.30
CA MET A 24 -42.35 9.35 13.06
C MET A 24 -43.43 10.38 13.37
N LYS A 25 -43.48 10.81 14.64
CA LYS A 25 -44.02 12.11 15.11
C LYS A 25 -43.88 12.19 16.64
N LYS A 26 -42.65 12.38 17.15
CA LYS A 26 -42.37 12.94 18.50
C LYS A 26 -40.86 13.14 18.82
N MET A 27 -40.04 13.55 17.85
CA MET A 27 -38.60 13.86 18.07
C MET A 27 -38.24 15.34 17.83
N GLY A 28 -39.20 16.26 17.94
CA GLY A 28 -38.97 17.69 17.71
C GLY A 28 -38.47 18.49 18.93
N LEU A 29 -38.93 18.18 20.14
CA LEU A 29 -38.72 19.07 21.30
C LEU A 29 -37.36 18.88 22.00
N LEU A 30 -36.82 17.65 22.01
CA LEU A 30 -35.57 17.30 22.70
C LEU A 30 -34.31 17.84 22.00
N ARG A 31 -34.31 17.94 20.66
CA ARG A 31 -33.20 18.53 19.91
C ARG A 31 -33.12 20.05 20.10
N VAL A 32 -34.26 20.74 20.16
CA VAL A 32 -34.30 22.19 20.35
C VAL A 32 -33.77 22.58 21.72
N GLN A 33 -34.10 21.83 22.78
CA GLN A 33 -33.57 22.09 24.12
C GLN A 33 -32.05 21.85 24.22
N TYR A 34 -31.54 20.80 23.56
CA TYR A 34 -30.10 20.55 23.47
C TYR A 34 -29.35 21.69 22.77
N TYR A 35 -29.86 22.18 21.63
CA TYR A 35 -29.21 23.29 20.90
C TYR A 35 -29.30 24.62 21.64
N CYS A 36 -30.37 24.88 22.40
CA CYS A 36 -30.45 26.08 23.25
C CYS A 36 -29.41 26.05 24.39
N VAL A 37 -29.18 24.89 25.02
CA VAL A 37 -28.16 24.75 26.08
C VAL A 37 -26.75 24.89 25.50
N MET A 38 -26.45 24.25 24.37
CA MET A 38 -25.15 24.37 23.70
C MET A 38 -24.88 25.80 23.20
N GLY A 39 -25.92 26.50 22.73
CA GLY A 39 -25.84 27.92 22.37
C GLY A 39 -25.51 28.83 23.55
N ALA A 40 -26.10 28.59 24.72
CA ALA A 40 -25.81 29.35 25.94
C ALA A 40 -24.38 29.11 26.44
N VAL A 41 -23.88 27.88 26.35
CA VAL A 41 -22.49 27.53 26.72
C VAL A 41 -21.48 28.21 25.78
N ALA A 42 -21.73 28.20 24.46
CA ALA A 42 -20.88 28.88 23.50
C ALA A 42 -20.85 30.40 23.73
N ALA A 43 -21.99 31.02 24.02
CA ALA A 43 -22.06 32.45 24.32
C ALA A 43 -21.28 32.84 25.59
N ALA A 44 -21.32 32.01 26.64
CA ALA A 44 -20.56 32.24 27.87
C ALA A 44 -19.03 32.16 27.64
N VAL A 45 -18.58 31.25 26.78
CA VAL A 45 -17.15 31.11 26.41
C VAL A 45 -16.67 32.30 25.57
N VAL A 46 -17.50 32.79 24.63
CA VAL A 46 -17.16 33.99 23.83
C VAL A 46 -17.11 35.25 24.69
N LEU A 47 -18.06 35.42 25.63
CA LEU A 47 -18.04 36.55 26.57
C LEU A 47 -16.86 36.49 27.55
N ALA A 48 -16.43 35.29 27.95
CA ALA A 48 -15.23 35.12 28.77
C ALA A 48 -13.95 35.46 27.98
N THR A 49 -13.85 35.07 26.70
CA THR A 49 -12.66 35.33 25.87
C THR A 49 -12.51 36.79 25.45
N LEU A 50 -13.62 37.51 25.20
CA LEU A 50 -13.59 38.94 24.89
C LEU A 50 -13.19 39.84 26.07
N ARG A 51 -13.32 39.35 27.31
CA ARG A 51 -12.88 40.08 28.53
C ARG A 51 -11.36 40.10 28.75
N TYR A 52 -10.59 39.29 28.01
CA TYR A 52 -9.15 39.12 28.21
C TYR A 52 -8.29 39.48 26.99
N MET A 53 -8.84 40.19 25.99
CA MET A 53 -8.05 40.72 24.88
C MET A 53 -7.36 42.05 25.25
N PRO A 54 -6.04 42.20 25.04
CA PRO A 54 -5.36 43.49 25.17
C PRO A 54 -5.62 44.40 23.96
N ALA A 55 -5.67 45.72 24.20
CA ALA A 55 -5.89 46.74 23.17
C ALA A 55 -4.69 46.89 22.21
N PRO A 56 -4.91 47.28 20.93
CA PRO A 56 -3.84 47.37 19.94
C PRO A 56 -2.94 48.60 20.17
N ALA A 57 -1.62 48.37 20.11
CA ALA A 57 -0.61 49.42 20.14
C ALA A 57 -0.52 50.15 18.79
N THR A 58 -0.46 51.48 18.87
CA THR A 58 -0.37 52.47 17.80
C THR A 58 0.96 52.42 17.03
N ALA A 59 0.91 52.56 15.71
CA ALA A 59 2.06 52.67 14.82
C ALA A 59 2.71 54.07 14.84
N PRO A 60 4.06 54.20 14.70
CA PRO A 60 4.73 55.46 14.39
C PRO A 60 5.03 55.61 12.87
N PRO A 61 5.41 56.83 12.41
CA PRO A 61 4.99 57.36 11.12
C PRO A 61 5.99 57.17 9.97
N THR A 62 5.46 57.36 8.76
CA THR A 62 6.11 57.42 7.45
C THR A 62 7.08 58.60 7.29
N VAL A 63 8.24 58.37 6.66
CA VAL A 63 9.05 59.42 6.00
C VAL A 63 9.43 58.95 4.59
N ALA A 64 9.40 59.89 3.66
CA ALA A 64 9.41 59.75 2.20
C ALA A 64 10.80 59.60 1.56
N GLY A 65 10.82 58.92 0.40
CA GLY A 65 11.62 59.21 -0.80
C GLY A 65 13.14 58.94 -0.77
N VAL A 66 13.64 58.14 -1.73
CA VAL A 66 14.40 58.55 -2.93
C VAL A 66 14.83 57.30 -3.73
N ASP A 67 14.89 57.48 -5.05
CA ASP A 67 15.12 56.59 -6.20
C ASP A 67 16.20 55.50 -6.13
N GLY A 68 16.02 54.49 -7.00
CA GLY A 68 17.11 53.61 -7.45
C GLY A 68 16.62 52.36 -8.19
N GLY A 69 16.29 52.50 -9.48
CA GLY A 69 15.95 51.35 -10.34
C GLY A 69 17.18 50.51 -10.73
N ALA A 70 17.03 49.19 -10.74
CA ALA A 70 17.79 48.29 -11.60
C ALA A 70 17.03 46.97 -11.78
N THR A 71 16.69 46.69 -13.02
CA THR A 71 16.07 45.48 -13.55
C THR A 71 17.05 44.30 -13.54
N VAL A 72 16.63 43.14 -13.04
CA VAL A 72 17.28 41.84 -13.35
C VAL A 72 16.23 40.83 -13.78
N ARG A 73 16.45 40.35 -15.01
CA ARG A 73 15.67 39.36 -15.77
C ARG A 73 15.74 37.97 -15.14
N SER A 74 14.63 37.24 -15.13
CA SER A 74 14.62 35.78 -15.12
C SER A 74 14.18 35.28 -16.51
N SER A 75 15.06 34.49 -17.13
CA SER A 75 14.91 33.90 -18.46
C SER A 75 14.41 32.45 -18.35
N SER A 76 13.26 32.16 -18.95
CA SER A 76 12.79 30.79 -19.23
C SER A 76 13.33 30.30 -20.58
N PRO A 77 13.67 29.01 -20.75
CA PRO A 77 14.14 28.48 -22.03
C PRO A 77 12.96 28.04 -22.90
N THR A 78 12.88 28.60 -24.11
CA THR A 78 11.98 28.16 -25.19
C THR A 78 12.70 27.15 -26.09
N ALA A 79 12.14 25.95 -26.21
CA ALA A 79 12.52 24.98 -27.24
C ALA A 79 11.77 25.31 -28.55
N ALA A 80 12.53 25.37 -29.64
CA ALA A 80 12.07 25.72 -30.98
C ALA A 80 11.58 24.48 -31.76
N ALA A 81 10.49 24.63 -32.50
CA ALA A 81 10.10 23.76 -33.62
C ALA A 81 10.02 24.62 -34.90
N PRO A 82 10.45 24.11 -36.08
CA PRO A 82 10.51 24.91 -37.30
C PRO A 82 9.14 24.99 -37.98
N GLY A 83 8.73 26.21 -38.33
CA GLY A 83 7.52 26.50 -39.11
C GLY A 83 7.76 26.36 -40.61
N GLY A 84 6.93 25.54 -41.27
CA GLY A 84 6.67 25.61 -42.70
C GLY A 84 5.46 26.50 -42.96
N VAL A 85 5.65 27.55 -43.75
CA VAL A 85 4.65 28.55 -44.14
C VAL A 85 3.72 27.95 -45.19
N VAL A 86 2.41 27.97 -44.93
CA VAL A 86 1.38 27.93 -45.98
C VAL A 86 0.40 29.09 -45.75
N GLU A 87 0.44 30.01 -46.71
CA GLU A 87 -0.40 31.19 -46.84
C GLU A 87 -1.89 30.80 -46.90
N ARG A 88 -2.74 31.37 -46.04
CA ARG A 88 -4.20 31.24 -46.16
C ARG A 88 -4.83 32.62 -46.32
N SER A 89 -5.36 32.82 -47.52
CA SER A 89 -6.14 33.97 -47.99
C SER A 89 -7.25 34.39 -47.02
N LYS A 90 -7.30 35.70 -46.71
CA LYS A 90 -8.38 36.36 -45.97
C LYS A 90 -9.68 36.35 -46.76
N GLY A 91 -10.58 35.42 -46.43
CA GLY A 91 -11.99 35.48 -46.78
C GLY A 91 -12.83 35.82 -45.55
N LYS A 92 -13.43 37.02 -45.52
CA LYS A 92 -14.40 37.44 -44.50
C LYS A 92 -15.59 36.46 -44.47
N ARG A 93 -15.71 35.66 -43.40
CA ARG A 93 -16.98 35.05 -42.98
C ARG A 93 -17.35 35.61 -41.62
N LYS A 94 -18.61 36.05 -41.51
CA LYS A 94 -19.23 36.53 -40.28
C LYS A 94 -19.02 35.48 -39.18
N HIS A 95 -18.36 35.86 -38.08
CA HIS A 95 -18.31 35.06 -36.87
C HIS A 95 -19.73 34.95 -36.30
N VAL A 96 -20.31 33.76 -36.40
CA VAL A 96 -21.29 33.31 -35.42
C VAL A 96 -20.45 32.85 -34.22
N TRP A 97 -20.49 33.61 -33.13
CA TRP A 97 -19.95 33.17 -31.85
C TRP A 97 -20.86 32.08 -31.32
N ASN A 98 -20.38 30.83 -31.29
CA ASN A 98 -21.13 29.70 -30.76
C ASN A 98 -20.94 29.63 -29.24
N GLY A 99 -22.02 29.81 -28.47
CA GLY A 99 -22.00 29.73 -27.01
C GLY A 99 -21.59 28.36 -26.44
N GLU A 100 -21.57 27.31 -27.27
CA GLU A 100 -21.13 25.95 -26.89
C GLU A 100 -19.62 25.87 -26.65
N GLU A 101 -18.79 26.58 -27.44
CA GLU A 101 -17.33 26.59 -27.28
C GLU A 101 -16.94 27.31 -25.97
N GLU A 102 -17.65 28.39 -25.60
CA GLU A 102 -17.41 29.14 -24.36
C GLU A 102 -17.86 28.35 -23.11
N GLU A 103 -18.97 27.60 -23.19
CA GLU A 103 -19.39 26.69 -22.12
C GLU A 103 -18.43 25.51 -21.95
N GLU A 104 -17.88 25.01 -23.06
CA GLU A 104 -16.88 23.94 -23.05
C GLU A 104 -15.54 24.40 -22.44
N GLU A 105 -15.07 25.60 -22.80
CA GLU A 105 -13.86 26.18 -22.21
C GLU A 105 -14.03 26.42 -20.70
N LYS A 106 -15.21 26.88 -20.27
CA LYS A 106 -15.55 27.03 -18.85
C LYS A 106 -15.66 25.71 -18.11
N ALA A 107 -16.22 24.66 -18.73
CA ALA A 107 -16.29 23.33 -18.14
C ALA A 107 -14.89 22.71 -18.01
N ALA A 108 -14.03 22.87 -19.02
CA ALA A 108 -12.63 22.45 -18.96
C ALA A 108 -11.86 23.19 -17.86
N ALA A 109 -12.02 24.51 -17.74
CA ALA A 109 -11.42 25.30 -16.67
C ALA A 109 -11.92 24.89 -15.27
N ALA A 110 -13.20 24.54 -15.13
CA ALA A 110 -13.78 24.09 -13.86
C ALA A 110 -13.44 22.62 -13.52
N ALA A 111 -13.07 21.82 -14.51
CA ALA A 111 -12.59 20.45 -14.38
C ALA A 111 -11.08 20.37 -14.09
N ALA A 112 -10.34 21.47 -14.29
CA ALA A 112 -8.91 21.54 -14.03
C ALA A 112 -8.60 21.28 -12.54
N GLY A 113 -7.62 20.41 -12.27
CA GLY A 113 -7.20 20.11 -10.89
C GLY A 113 -8.18 19.23 -10.11
N VAL A 114 -9.07 18.50 -10.79
CA VAL A 114 -9.92 17.48 -10.15
C VAL A 114 -9.07 16.31 -9.66
N VAL A 115 -9.30 15.88 -8.42
CA VAL A 115 -8.69 14.67 -7.86
C VAL A 115 -9.25 13.44 -8.58
N VAL A 116 -8.38 12.52 -8.99
CA VAL A 116 -8.77 11.27 -9.67
C VAL A 116 -8.33 10.06 -8.86
N PHE A 117 -9.27 9.18 -8.52
CA PHE A 117 -8.97 7.87 -7.96
C PHE A 117 -9.30 6.80 -9.00
N ASN A 118 -8.32 5.99 -9.36
CA ASN A 118 -8.50 4.91 -10.33
C ASN A 118 -8.40 3.54 -9.67
N PHE A 119 -9.26 2.62 -10.08
CA PHE A 119 -9.26 1.21 -9.71
C PHE A 119 -9.26 0.37 -10.98
N GLY A 120 -8.64 -0.80 -10.96
CA GLY A 120 -8.65 -1.62 -12.16
C GLY A 120 -7.53 -2.64 -12.28
N ASP A 121 -7.32 -3.08 -13.51
CA ASP A 121 -6.29 -4.03 -13.89
C ASP A 121 -5.15 -3.38 -14.69
N SER A 122 -4.44 -4.19 -15.48
CA SER A 122 -3.30 -3.78 -16.30
C SER A 122 -3.62 -2.72 -17.35
N ASN A 123 -4.88 -2.55 -17.78
CA ASN A 123 -5.27 -1.51 -18.73
C ASN A 123 -5.12 -0.10 -18.15
N SER A 124 -5.11 0.02 -16.81
CA SER A 124 -4.98 1.29 -16.12
C SER A 124 -3.86 1.32 -15.07
N ASP A 125 -3.10 0.23 -14.90
CA ASP A 125 -1.93 0.18 -14.01
C ASP A 125 -0.81 1.13 -14.51
N THR A 126 -0.40 2.04 -13.63
CA THR A 126 0.65 3.05 -13.87
C THR A 126 2.02 2.66 -13.29
N GLY A 127 2.26 1.38 -13.04
CA GLY A 127 3.50 0.81 -12.51
C GLY A 127 3.41 0.24 -11.09
N GLY A 128 2.20 0.02 -10.59
CA GLY A 128 1.91 -0.59 -9.30
C GLY A 128 2.39 -2.04 -9.20
N VAL A 129 2.13 -2.89 -10.21
CA VAL A 129 2.63 -4.27 -10.22
C VAL A 129 4.17 -4.33 -10.15
N ALA A 130 4.85 -3.46 -10.88
CA ALA A 130 6.31 -3.39 -10.92
C ALA A 130 6.87 -3.01 -9.54
N ALA A 131 6.24 -2.02 -8.88
CA ALA A 131 6.65 -1.59 -7.55
C ALA A 131 6.43 -2.67 -6.48
N VAL A 132 5.24 -3.27 -6.44
CA VAL A 132 4.87 -4.22 -5.38
C VAL A 132 5.58 -5.56 -5.50
N MET A 133 5.79 -6.05 -6.72
CA MET A 133 6.48 -7.32 -6.95
C MET A 133 8.00 -7.16 -7.12
N GLY A 134 8.52 -5.92 -7.16
CA GLY A 134 9.93 -5.67 -7.45
C GLY A 134 10.33 -6.04 -8.89
N ILE A 135 9.38 -6.09 -9.81
CA ILE A 135 9.63 -6.52 -11.19
C ILE A 135 10.29 -5.39 -11.98
N HIS A 136 11.45 -5.67 -12.54
CA HIS A 136 12.14 -4.77 -13.46
C HIS A 136 11.57 -4.90 -14.88
N ILE A 137 10.56 -4.08 -15.19
CA ILE A 137 10.07 -3.92 -16.56
C ILE A 137 11.16 -3.16 -17.35
N SER A 138 11.85 -3.88 -18.23
CA SER A 138 13.00 -3.38 -18.98
C SER A 138 12.54 -2.69 -20.27
N PRO A 139 13.40 -1.99 -21.03
CA PRO A 139 13.05 -1.55 -22.38
C PRO A 139 12.66 -2.75 -23.27
N PRO A 140 11.72 -2.59 -24.22
CA PRO A 140 11.34 -1.35 -24.91
C PRO A 140 10.07 -0.66 -24.40
N GLU A 141 9.57 -1.03 -23.22
CA GLU A 141 8.41 -0.41 -22.59
C GLU A 141 8.61 1.10 -22.39
N GLY A 142 7.55 1.87 -22.61
CA GLY A 142 7.60 3.34 -22.56
C GLY A 142 8.36 4.03 -23.69
N ARG A 143 8.90 3.31 -24.71
CA ARG A 143 9.73 3.89 -25.79
C ARG A 143 9.08 5.04 -26.57
N ALA A 144 7.76 5.02 -26.75
CA ALA A 144 7.03 5.95 -27.61
C ALA A 144 6.82 7.32 -26.96
N TYR A 145 6.60 7.36 -25.64
CA TYR A 145 6.27 8.59 -24.91
C TYR A 145 7.25 8.93 -23.78
N PHE A 146 7.45 7.99 -22.85
CA PHE A 146 8.30 8.24 -21.67
C PHE A 146 9.79 8.14 -21.98
N HIS A 147 10.15 7.44 -23.06
CA HIS A 147 11.52 7.13 -23.47
C HIS A 147 12.32 6.34 -22.42
N HIS A 148 11.62 5.77 -21.44
CA HIS A 148 12.12 4.81 -20.46
C HIS A 148 10.95 4.00 -19.90
N PRO A 149 11.18 2.80 -19.34
CA PRO A 149 10.12 2.04 -18.67
C PRO A 149 9.58 2.80 -17.46
N THR A 150 8.25 2.78 -17.30
CA THR A 150 7.54 3.38 -16.16
C THR A 150 6.78 2.37 -15.31
N GLY A 151 6.80 1.09 -15.72
CA GLY A 151 5.98 0.04 -15.13
C GLY A 151 4.61 -0.15 -15.80
N ARG A 152 4.22 0.73 -16.73
CA ARG A 152 3.02 0.55 -17.57
C ARG A 152 3.25 -0.58 -18.57
N LEU A 153 2.24 -1.41 -18.78
CA LEU A 153 2.24 -2.46 -19.82
C LEU A 153 1.85 -1.86 -21.18
N SER A 154 2.71 -0.96 -21.68
CA SER A 154 2.54 -0.27 -22.97
C SER A 154 3.89 0.29 -23.44
N ASP A 155 3.99 0.64 -24.72
CA ASP A 155 5.10 1.44 -25.22
C ASP A 155 5.00 2.93 -24.87
N GLY A 156 3.95 3.36 -24.17
CA GLY A 156 3.83 4.73 -23.65
C GLY A 156 2.74 4.85 -22.60
N ARG A 157 1.84 5.80 -22.80
CA ARG A 157 0.73 6.11 -21.91
C ARG A 157 -0.38 5.08 -21.99
N VAL A 158 -1.08 4.90 -20.87
CA VAL A 158 -2.34 4.15 -20.78
C VAL A 158 -3.53 5.10 -20.83
N ILE A 159 -4.76 4.59 -21.04
CA ILE A 159 -5.98 5.42 -21.17
C ILE A 159 -6.14 6.40 -20.00
N LEU A 160 -5.79 5.97 -18.79
CA LEU A 160 -5.84 6.79 -17.58
C LEU A 160 -4.95 8.05 -17.66
N ASP A 161 -3.79 7.97 -18.31
CA ASP A 161 -2.88 9.10 -18.44
C ASP A 161 -3.50 10.21 -19.31
N PHE A 162 -4.14 9.83 -20.42
CA PHE A 162 -4.88 10.76 -21.29
C PHE A 162 -6.11 11.35 -20.58
N ILE A 163 -6.79 10.57 -19.73
CA ILE A 163 -7.85 11.09 -18.85
C ILE A 163 -7.28 12.19 -17.95
N CYS A 164 -6.14 11.95 -17.30
CA CYS A 164 -5.47 12.95 -16.45
C CYS A 164 -5.08 14.21 -17.22
N GLU A 165 -4.51 14.05 -18.42
CA GLU A 165 -4.15 15.15 -19.32
C GLU A 165 -5.38 15.98 -19.72
N SER A 166 -6.51 15.33 -20.04
CA SER A 166 -7.76 16.01 -20.40
C SER A 166 -8.38 16.82 -19.26
N LEU A 167 -8.05 16.46 -18.01
CA LEU A 167 -8.47 17.15 -16.80
C LEU A 167 -7.40 18.15 -16.30
N ASN A 168 -6.34 18.39 -17.08
CA ASN A 168 -5.21 19.24 -16.74
C ASN A 168 -4.58 18.87 -15.39
N THR A 169 -4.33 17.58 -15.19
CA THR A 169 -3.69 17.02 -13.99
C THR A 169 -2.46 16.18 -14.36
N HIS A 170 -1.57 15.94 -13.39
CA HIS A 170 -0.43 15.05 -13.59
C HIS A 170 -0.86 13.59 -13.73
N HIS A 171 -0.06 12.77 -14.40
CA HIS A 171 -0.29 11.31 -14.40
C HIS A 171 -0.31 10.77 -12.97
N LEU A 172 -1.24 9.87 -12.67
CA LEU A 172 -1.38 9.33 -11.32
C LEU A 172 -0.18 8.46 -10.93
N SER A 173 0.20 8.58 -9.65
CA SER A 173 1.12 7.62 -9.03
C SER A 173 0.35 6.39 -8.57
N PRO A 174 0.92 5.17 -8.74
CA PRO A 174 0.33 3.99 -8.14
C PRO A 174 0.46 4.06 -6.61
N PHE A 175 -0.55 3.59 -5.87
CA PHE A 175 -0.65 3.68 -4.40
C PHE A 175 0.57 3.13 -3.66
N MET A 176 1.18 2.06 -4.19
CA MET A 176 2.30 1.35 -3.59
C MET A 176 3.66 1.82 -4.17
N ARG A 177 3.74 3.03 -4.71
CA ARG A 177 5.00 3.56 -5.25
C ARG A 177 5.95 3.95 -4.11
N PRO A 178 7.12 3.30 -3.96
CA PRO A 178 8.05 3.61 -2.87
C PRO A 178 8.70 4.99 -3.05
N LEU A 179 9.08 5.36 -4.27
CA LEU A 179 9.89 6.56 -4.53
C LEU A 179 9.25 7.50 -5.53
N GLY A 180 9.25 8.79 -5.19
CA GLY A 180 8.77 9.87 -6.06
C GLY A 180 7.27 9.80 -6.37
N ALA A 181 6.48 9.28 -5.42
CA ALA A 181 5.03 9.31 -5.54
C ALA A 181 4.51 10.74 -5.36
N ASN A 182 3.54 11.12 -6.17
CA ASN A 182 2.76 12.34 -6.01
C ASN A 182 1.29 11.96 -5.96
N TYR A 183 0.64 12.23 -4.83
CA TYR A 183 -0.77 11.91 -4.58
C TYR A 183 -1.66 13.16 -4.51
N ASN A 184 -1.13 14.35 -4.78
CA ASN A 184 -1.86 15.62 -4.62
C ASN A 184 -3.04 15.78 -5.59
N ASN A 185 -3.03 15.05 -6.70
CA ASN A 185 -4.14 15.01 -7.67
C ASN A 185 -4.84 13.64 -7.72
N GLY A 186 -4.62 12.80 -6.71
CA GLY A 186 -5.25 11.50 -6.55
C GLY A 186 -4.29 10.32 -6.68
N VAL A 187 -4.84 9.12 -6.71
CA VAL A 187 -4.09 7.86 -6.54
C VAL A 187 -4.63 6.80 -7.49
N ASN A 188 -3.72 6.02 -8.08
CA ASN A 188 -4.09 4.84 -8.84
C ASN A 188 -3.92 3.57 -8.01
N PHE A 189 -5.00 2.83 -7.78
CA PHE A 189 -5.03 1.55 -7.07
C PHE A 189 -5.02 0.35 -8.02
N ALA A 190 -5.08 0.57 -9.35
CA ALA A 190 -5.06 -0.51 -10.33
C ALA A 190 -3.73 -1.27 -10.30
N ILE A 191 -3.82 -2.60 -10.38
CA ILE A 191 -2.68 -3.51 -10.41
C ILE A 191 -2.86 -4.50 -11.57
N ALA A 192 -1.80 -4.71 -12.35
CA ALA A 192 -1.84 -5.67 -13.44
C ALA A 192 -2.21 -7.09 -12.96
N GLY A 193 -3.12 -7.73 -13.69
CA GLY A 193 -3.64 -9.06 -13.37
C GLY A 193 -4.84 -9.08 -12.42
N SER A 194 -5.22 -7.97 -11.81
CA SER A 194 -6.33 -7.93 -10.84
C SER A 194 -7.66 -8.38 -11.42
N THR A 195 -8.42 -9.10 -10.59
CA THR A 195 -9.81 -9.54 -10.83
C THR A 195 -10.78 -8.68 -10.03
N ALA A 196 -12.03 -8.59 -10.49
CA ALA A 196 -13.12 -8.06 -9.67
C ALA A 196 -13.49 -9.02 -8.53
N THR A 197 -13.37 -10.33 -8.79
CA THR A 197 -13.70 -11.40 -7.83
C THR A 197 -12.66 -11.50 -6.71
N PRO A 198 -13.06 -11.41 -5.42
CA PRO A 198 -12.18 -11.54 -4.28
C PRO A 198 -11.42 -12.86 -4.20
N GLY A 199 -10.13 -12.79 -3.84
CA GLY A 199 -9.31 -13.96 -3.52
C GLY A 199 -8.75 -14.73 -4.72
N ASP A 200 -9.23 -14.46 -5.94
CA ASP A 200 -8.67 -15.03 -7.18
C ASP A 200 -7.26 -14.47 -7.46
N THR A 201 -7.01 -13.22 -7.07
CA THR A 201 -5.70 -12.56 -7.21
C THR A 201 -5.33 -11.79 -5.93
N THR A 202 -4.04 -11.58 -5.70
CA THR A 202 -3.53 -10.91 -4.48
C THR A 202 -4.06 -9.49 -4.30
N PHE A 203 -4.32 -8.78 -5.40
CA PHE A 203 -4.81 -7.40 -5.42
C PHE A 203 -6.14 -7.29 -6.15
N SER A 204 -7.05 -8.23 -5.89
CA SER A 204 -8.43 -8.16 -6.39
C SER A 204 -9.10 -6.85 -5.97
N LEU A 205 -10.21 -6.50 -6.63
CA LEU A 205 -10.87 -5.20 -6.46
C LEU A 205 -11.21 -4.87 -5.01
N ASP A 206 -11.57 -5.85 -4.19
CA ASP A 206 -11.80 -5.66 -2.75
C ASP A 206 -10.55 -5.20 -1.99
N VAL A 207 -9.37 -5.73 -2.34
CA VAL A 207 -8.09 -5.27 -1.79
C VAL A 207 -7.79 -3.84 -2.22
N GLN A 208 -8.07 -3.49 -3.49
CA GLN A 208 -7.89 -2.10 -3.96
C GLN A 208 -8.81 -1.11 -3.22
N LEU A 209 -10.02 -1.54 -2.81
CA LEU A 209 -10.90 -0.74 -1.97
C LEU A 209 -10.36 -0.57 -0.55
N ASP A 210 -9.80 -1.63 0.03
CA ASP A 210 -9.16 -1.56 1.35
C ASP A 210 -7.95 -0.61 1.32
N GLN A 211 -7.15 -0.64 0.25
CA GLN A 211 -6.06 0.31 0.00
C GLN A 211 -6.58 1.76 -0.08
N PHE A 212 -7.69 2.01 -0.78
CA PHE A 212 -8.30 3.34 -0.86
C PHE A 212 -8.79 3.82 0.51
N ILE A 213 -9.49 2.97 1.26
CA ILE A 213 -9.98 3.31 2.60
C ILE A 213 -8.81 3.62 3.53
N PHE A 214 -7.77 2.78 3.50
CA PHE A 214 -6.54 2.99 4.27
C PHE A 214 -5.85 4.32 3.91
N PHE A 215 -5.70 4.62 2.61
CA PHE A 215 -5.13 5.88 2.13
C PHE A 215 -5.94 7.08 2.62
N LYS A 216 -7.27 7.01 2.49
CA LYS A 216 -8.19 8.06 2.93
C LYS A 216 -8.09 8.30 4.42
N GLU A 217 -8.13 7.25 5.24
CA GLU A 217 -7.99 7.35 6.69
C GLU A 217 -6.66 8.01 7.07
N ARG A 218 -5.55 7.60 6.45
CA ARG A 218 -4.23 8.20 6.68
C ARG A 218 -4.19 9.69 6.35
N CYS A 219 -4.81 10.12 5.25
CA CYS A 219 -4.91 11.54 4.92
C CYS A 219 -5.69 12.32 5.99
N LEU A 220 -6.84 11.79 6.42
CA LEU A 220 -7.69 12.45 7.41
C LEU A 220 -7.04 12.48 8.80
N GLU A 221 -6.37 11.41 9.21
CA GLU A 221 -5.59 11.34 10.45
C GLU A 221 -4.46 12.37 10.47
N SER A 222 -3.70 12.53 9.38
CA SER A 222 -2.67 13.57 9.28
C SER A 222 -3.27 14.97 9.42
N ILE A 223 -4.41 15.25 8.79
CA ILE A 223 -5.12 16.53 8.94
C ILE A 223 -5.56 16.77 10.39
N GLU A 224 -6.12 15.77 11.05
CA GLU A 224 -6.52 15.86 12.46
C GLU A 224 -5.34 16.15 13.41
N ARG A 225 -4.13 15.71 13.04
CA ARG A 225 -2.88 16.00 13.74
C ARG A 225 -2.26 17.36 13.39
N GLY A 226 -2.83 18.09 12.44
CA GLY A 226 -2.29 19.35 11.93
C GLY A 226 -1.10 19.19 10.99
N GLU A 227 -0.94 18.01 10.39
CA GLU A 227 0.07 17.69 9.38
C GLU A 227 -0.48 17.89 7.97
N ASP A 228 0.43 18.07 7.00
CA ASP A 228 0.05 18.10 5.58
C ASP A 228 -0.42 16.72 5.10
N ALA A 229 -1.53 16.70 4.36
CA ALA A 229 -2.02 15.51 3.68
C ALA A 229 -2.18 15.79 2.18
N PRO A 230 -1.94 14.80 1.31
CA PRO A 230 -2.02 15.01 -0.13
C PRO A 230 -3.44 15.35 -0.60
N ILE A 231 -4.47 14.79 0.07
CA ILE A 231 -5.87 14.99 -0.28
C ILE A 231 -6.68 15.27 0.99
N ASP A 232 -7.44 16.37 0.99
CA ASP A 232 -8.35 16.71 2.08
C ASP A 232 -9.75 16.08 1.92
N SER A 233 -10.60 16.27 2.93
CA SER A 233 -11.97 15.73 2.93
C SER A 233 -12.80 16.18 1.73
N LYS A 234 -12.58 17.42 1.25
CA LYS A 234 -13.26 17.99 0.09
C LYS A 234 -12.73 17.41 -1.22
N GLY A 235 -11.44 17.10 -1.28
CA GLY A 235 -10.79 16.41 -2.39
C GLY A 235 -11.42 15.04 -2.61
N PHE A 236 -11.58 14.24 -1.56
CA PHE A 236 -12.30 12.96 -1.64
C PHE A 236 -13.77 13.13 -2.09
N GLU A 237 -14.49 14.11 -1.55
CA GLU A 237 -15.91 14.33 -1.92
C GLU A 237 -16.08 14.74 -3.41
N ASN A 238 -15.17 15.56 -3.94
CA ASN A 238 -15.28 16.10 -5.28
C ASN A 238 -14.51 15.31 -6.35
N ALA A 239 -13.80 14.24 -5.95
CA ALA A 239 -12.99 13.43 -6.85
C ALA A 239 -13.81 12.69 -7.92
N LEU A 240 -13.15 12.38 -9.03
CA LEU A 240 -13.58 11.43 -10.04
C LEU A 240 -13.07 10.03 -9.66
N TYR A 241 -13.95 9.04 -9.70
CA TYR A 241 -13.65 7.63 -9.43
C TYR A 241 -13.77 6.83 -10.72
N THR A 242 -12.65 6.41 -11.29
CA THR A 242 -12.60 5.61 -12.52
C THR A 242 -12.40 4.12 -12.19
N MET A 243 -13.00 3.23 -12.99
CA MET A 243 -12.87 1.80 -12.78
C MET A 243 -12.82 1.03 -14.12
N ASP A 244 -11.74 0.30 -14.38
CA ASP A 244 -11.56 -0.62 -15.53
C ASP A 244 -11.11 -2.00 -15.01
N ILE A 245 -12.08 -2.89 -14.80
CA ILE A 245 -11.89 -4.19 -14.13
C ILE A 245 -12.86 -5.24 -14.70
N GLY A 246 -12.49 -6.52 -14.59
CA GLY A 246 -13.31 -7.65 -15.02
C GLY A 246 -12.77 -8.38 -16.25
N HIS A 247 -11.80 -7.80 -16.97
CA HIS A 247 -11.17 -8.48 -18.10
C HIS A 247 -10.49 -9.79 -17.65
N ASN A 248 -9.69 -9.77 -16.59
CA ASN A 248 -9.04 -10.98 -16.07
C ASN A 248 -10.05 -12.03 -15.59
N ASP A 249 -11.16 -11.64 -14.96
CA ASP A 249 -12.23 -12.58 -14.58
C ASP A 249 -12.79 -13.32 -15.81
N LEU A 250 -12.97 -12.61 -16.93
CA LEU A 250 -13.41 -13.23 -18.19
C LEU A 250 -12.32 -14.12 -18.81
N MET A 251 -11.06 -13.69 -18.77
CA MET A 251 -9.91 -14.48 -19.21
C MET A 251 -9.87 -15.84 -18.51
N GLY A 252 -10.03 -15.84 -17.19
CA GLY A 252 -10.01 -17.03 -16.34
C GLY A 252 -11.10 -18.05 -16.65
N VAL A 253 -12.23 -17.64 -17.26
CA VAL A 253 -13.37 -18.55 -17.54
C VAL A 253 -13.51 -18.98 -18.99
N PHE A 254 -12.75 -18.42 -19.94
CA PHE A 254 -12.96 -18.71 -21.36
C PHE A 254 -12.75 -20.18 -21.77
N HIS A 255 -12.04 -20.95 -20.94
CA HIS A 255 -11.84 -22.39 -21.11
C HIS A 255 -13.10 -23.23 -20.81
N LEU A 256 -14.13 -22.65 -20.19
CA LEU A 256 -15.36 -23.34 -19.81
C LEU A 256 -16.39 -23.41 -20.96
N PRO A 257 -17.37 -24.33 -20.90
CA PRO A 257 -18.54 -24.31 -21.78
C PRO A 257 -19.28 -22.96 -21.73
N TYR A 258 -19.88 -22.56 -22.85
CA TYR A 258 -20.47 -21.22 -23.00
C TYR A 258 -21.56 -20.90 -21.96
N ASP A 259 -22.41 -21.87 -21.66
CA ASP A 259 -23.46 -21.75 -20.63
C ASP A 259 -22.88 -21.57 -19.22
N GLU A 260 -21.75 -22.21 -18.93
CA GLU A 260 -21.06 -22.03 -17.65
C GLU A 260 -20.41 -20.66 -17.53
N ILE A 261 -19.79 -20.16 -18.60
CA ILE A 261 -19.28 -18.78 -18.66
C ILE A 261 -20.39 -17.79 -18.34
N LEU A 262 -21.56 -17.94 -18.96
CA LEU A 262 -22.69 -17.03 -18.73
C LEU A 262 -23.17 -17.03 -17.28
N ARG A 263 -23.05 -18.15 -16.54
CA ARG A 263 -23.38 -18.23 -15.10
C ARG A 263 -22.37 -17.50 -14.22
N LYS A 264 -21.13 -17.34 -14.67
CA LYS A 264 -20.07 -16.65 -13.92
C LYS A 264 -20.15 -15.12 -14.04
N LEU A 265 -20.81 -14.58 -15.06
CA LEU A 265 -20.88 -13.12 -15.29
C LEU A 265 -21.60 -12.35 -14.17
N PRO A 266 -22.79 -12.76 -13.68
CA PRO A 266 -23.50 -11.99 -12.66
C PRO A 266 -22.73 -11.86 -11.32
N PRO A 267 -22.08 -12.91 -10.78
CA PRO A 267 -21.21 -12.77 -9.61
C PRO A 267 -20.08 -11.74 -9.79
N ILE A 268 -19.41 -11.72 -10.94
CA ILE A 268 -18.33 -10.75 -11.23
C ILE A 268 -18.89 -9.31 -11.19
N VAL A 269 -20.01 -9.07 -11.86
CA VAL A 269 -20.67 -7.74 -11.88
C VAL A 269 -21.17 -7.34 -10.48
N ALA A 270 -21.58 -8.30 -9.65
CA ALA A 270 -22.01 -8.04 -8.27
C ALA A 270 -20.86 -7.51 -7.39
N GLU A 271 -19.62 -7.97 -7.59
CA GLU A 271 -18.47 -7.44 -6.86
C GLU A 271 -18.11 -6.01 -7.33
N ILE A 272 -18.22 -5.72 -8.64
CA ILE A 272 -18.09 -4.35 -9.15
C ILE A 272 -19.16 -3.43 -8.56
N LYS A 273 -20.42 -3.89 -8.49
CA LYS A 273 -21.51 -3.15 -7.83
C LYS A 273 -21.17 -2.83 -6.38
N LYS A 274 -20.73 -3.85 -5.62
CA LYS A 274 -20.35 -3.72 -4.20
C LYS A 274 -19.18 -2.74 -4.03
N ALA A 275 -18.25 -2.70 -4.97
CA ALA A 275 -17.16 -1.72 -4.97
C ALA A 275 -17.68 -0.28 -5.10
N ILE A 276 -18.57 -0.02 -6.07
CA ILE A 276 -19.20 1.29 -6.26
C ILE A 276 -20.00 1.69 -5.01
N GLU A 277 -20.78 0.78 -4.44
CA GLU A 277 -21.52 1.02 -3.19
C GLU A 277 -20.60 1.35 -2.01
N THR A 278 -19.45 0.67 -1.91
CA THR A 278 -18.46 0.87 -0.86
C THR A 278 -17.76 2.23 -0.99
N LEU A 279 -17.35 2.60 -2.20
CA LEU A 279 -16.83 3.94 -2.48
C LEU A 279 -17.87 5.02 -2.19
N HIS A 280 -19.13 4.80 -2.57
CA HIS A 280 -20.23 5.75 -2.30
C HIS A 280 -20.48 5.94 -0.80
N LYS A 281 -20.47 4.85 -0.01
CA LYS A 281 -20.51 4.89 1.47
C LYS A 281 -19.33 5.68 2.04
N ASN A 282 -18.18 5.65 1.35
CA ASN A 282 -16.98 6.42 1.66
C ASN A 282 -16.94 7.81 1.01
N GLY A 283 -18.07 8.36 0.54
CA GLY A 283 -18.18 9.75 0.10
C GLY A 283 -17.97 9.98 -1.40
N ALA A 284 -17.66 8.96 -2.18
CA ALA A 284 -17.55 9.07 -3.64
C ALA A 284 -18.90 9.44 -4.28
N ARG A 285 -18.89 10.35 -5.25
CA ARG A 285 -20.11 10.83 -5.93
C ARG A 285 -20.04 10.86 -7.45
N LYS A 286 -18.86 10.73 -8.05
CA LYS A 286 -18.66 10.82 -9.50
C LYS A 286 -17.92 9.56 -9.97
N PHE A 287 -18.63 8.70 -10.67
CA PHE A 287 -18.15 7.39 -11.10
C PHE A 287 -18.10 7.31 -12.61
N TRP A 288 -16.98 6.80 -13.12
CA TRP A 288 -16.73 6.61 -14.54
C TRP A 288 -16.26 5.17 -14.77
N ILE A 289 -17.22 4.31 -15.09
CA ILE A 289 -17.10 2.85 -15.09
C ILE A 289 -16.92 2.37 -16.52
N HIS A 290 -15.78 1.74 -16.79
CA HIS A 290 -15.46 1.18 -18.10
C HIS A 290 -16.01 -0.25 -18.17
N GLY A 291 -16.69 -0.57 -19.28
CA GLY A 291 -16.92 -1.96 -19.66
C GLY A 291 -15.62 -2.65 -20.10
N THR A 292 -15.68 -3.94 -20.37
CA THR A 292 -14.56 -4.67 -20.99
C THR A 292 -14.49 -4.44 -22.50
N GLY A 293 -13.31 -4.68 -23.09
CA GLY A 293 -13.04 -4.49 -24.51
C GLY A 293 -13.49 -5.63 -25.43
N ALA A 294 -13.15 -5.53 -26.71
CA ALA A 294 -13.36 -6.58 -27.71
C ALA A 294 -12.33 -7.72 -27.56
N LEU A 295 -12.50 -8.55 -26.53
CA LEU A 295 -11.51 -9.55 -26.11
C LEU A 295 -11.23 -10.63 -27.16
N GLY A 296 -12.18 -10.91 -28.05
CA GLY A 296 -12.00 -11.86 -29.15
C GLY A 296 -11.06 -11.36 -30.25
N CYS A 297 -10.72 -10.07 -30.24
CA CYS A 297 -9.78 -9.46 -31.19
C CYS A 297 -8.33 -9.43 -30.67
N LEU A 298 -8.06 -9.93 -29.45
CA LEU A 298 -6.72 -9.91 -28.88
C LEU A 298 -5.79 -10.87 -29.65
N PRO A 299 -4.59 -10.43 -30.10
CA PRO A 299 -3.64 -11.30 -30.78
C PRO A 299 -3.27 -12.54 -29.96
N GLN A 300 -3.19 -12.42 -28.63
CA GLN A 300 -3.01 -13.56 -27.73
C GLN A 300 -4.06 -14.64 -27.98
N LYS A 301 -5.36 -14.29 -27.94
CA LYS A 301 -6.45 -15.26 -28.08
C LYS A 301 -6.51 -15.84 -29.48
N LEU A 302 -6.23 -15.03 -30.49
CA LEU A 302 -6.19 -15.48 -31.88
C LEU A 302 -5.04 -16.47 -32.14
N ALA A 303 -3.87 -16.24 -31.54
CA ALA A 303 -2.70 -17.10 -31.66
C ALA A 303 -2.85 -18.43 -30.89
N THR A 304 -3.56 -18.42 -29.76
CA THR A 304 -3.74 -19.62 -28.91
C THR A 304 -5.12 -20.26 -29.07
N ARG A 305 -5.88 -19.93 -30.12
CA ARG A 305 -7.24 -20.42 -30.30
C ARG A 305 -7.27 -21.95 -30.43
N GLY A 306 -8.22 -22.56 -29.72
CA GLY A 306 -8.55 -23.97 -29.85
C GLY A 306 -9.77 -24.20 -30.74
N ASP A 307 -10.23 -25.45 -30.79
CA ASP A 307 -11.35 -25.85 -31.66
C ASP A 307 -12.69 -25.16 -31.31
N ILE A 308 -12.87 -24.80 -30.05
CA ILE A 308 -14.08 -24.13 -29.55
C ILE A 308 -14.18 -22.65 -29.95
N ASP A 309 -13.08 -22.05 -30.42
CA ASP A 309 -12.95 -20.64 -30.78
C ASP A 309 -12.61 -20.46 -32.27
N ARG A 310 -13.09 -21.38 -33.11
CA ARG A 310 -12.88 -21.35 -34.58
C ARG A 310 -13.70 -20.28 -35.29
N ASP A 311 -14.85 -19.92 -34.74
CA ASP A 311 -15.78 -18.96 -35.37
C ASP A 311 -15.26 -17.52 -35.26
N LEU A 312 -14.82 -16.99 -36.39
CA LEU A 312 -14.38 -15.60 -36.54
C LEU A 312 -15.49 -14.76 -37.19
N ASP A 313 -15.61 -13.51 -36.76
CA ASP A 313 -16.41 -12.51 -37.47
C ASP A 313 -15.69 -12.00 -38.74
N GLU A 314 -16.36 -11.10 -39.48
CA GLU A 314 -15.84 -10.53 -40.73
C GLU A 314 -14.54 -9.72 -40.58
N HIS A 315 -14.17 -9.34 -39.35
CA HIS A 315 -12.93 -8.64 -39.03
C HIS A 315 -11.86 -9.56 -38.43
N GLY A 316 -12.14 -10.87 -38.35
CA GLY A 316 -11.19 -11.87 -37.87
C GLY A 316 -11.15 -12.02 -36.35
N CYS A 317 -12.13 -11.50 -35.61
CA CYS A 317 -12.19 -11.66 -34.16
C CYS A 317 -13.03 -12.87 -33.74
N ILE A 318 -12.69 -13.50 -32.62
CA ILE A 318 -13.41 -14.66 -32.08
C ILE A 318 -14.81 -14.25 -31.60
N THR A 319 -15.84 -14.73 -32.30
CA THR A 319 -17.23 -14.32 -32.08
C THR A 319 -17.74 -14.74 -30.70
N ARG A 320 -17.44 -15.98 -30.27
CA ARG A 320 -17.85 -16.52 -28.97
C ARG A 320 -17.36 -15.64 -27.82
N ILE A 321 -16.07 -15.28 -27.81
CA ILE A 321 -15.45 -14.44 -26.79
C ILE A 321 -16.05 -13.02 -26.81
N ASN A 322 -16.21 -12.42 -27.99
CA ASN A 322 -16.82 -11.09 -28.12
C ASN A 322 -18.29 -11.06 -27.64
N ASN A 323 -19.05 -12.14 -27.83
CA ASN A 323 -20.42 -12.23 -27.33
C ASN A 323 -20.48 -12.26 -25.79
N VAL A 324 -19.53 -12.94 -25.14
CA VAL A 324 -19.39 -12.91 -23.67
C VAL A 324 -19.07 -11.50 -23.19
N ALA A 325 -18.10 -10.83 -23.82
CA ALA A 325 -17.74 -9.45 -23.48
C ALA A 325 -18.94 -8.49 -23.59
N LYS A 326 -19.72 -8.58 -24.69
CA LYS A 326 -20.98 -7.82 -24.86
C LYS A 326 -21.99 -8.13 -23.76
N ARG A 327 -22.15 -9.40 -23.38
CA ARG A 327 -23.09 -9.81 -22.33
C ARG A 327 -22.67 -9.27 -20.96
N PHE A 328 -21.37 -9.34 -20.63
CA PHE A 328 -20.81 -8.74 -19.43
C PHE A 328 -21.07 -7.23 -19.38
N ASN A 329 -20.74 -6.50 -20.45
CA ASN A 329 -20.96 -5.06 -20.55
C ASN A 329 -22.45 -4.68 -20.40
N LYS A 330 -23.36 -5.48 -20.97
CA LYS A 330 -24.79 -5.28 -20.79
C LYS A 330 -25.20 -5.36 -19.31
N LEU A 331 -24.77 -6.39 -18.60
CA LEU A 331 -25.07 -6.56 -17.17
C LEU A 331 -24.48 -5.42 -16.32
N LEU A 332 -23.26 -4.98 -16.65
CA LEU A 332 -22.61 -3.88 -15.95
C LEU A 332 -23.30 -2.53 -16.22
N SER A 333 -23.73 -2.26 -17.46
CA SER A 333 -24.51 -1.08 -17.81
C SER A 333 -25.87 -1.07 -17.09
N GLU A 334 -26.60 -2.18 -17.09
CA GLU A 334 -27.88 -2.32 -16.36
C GLU A 334 -27.67 -2.08 -14.85
N THR A 335 -26.57 -2.59 -14.29
CA THR A 335 -26.21 -2.34 -12.89
C THR A 335 -25.91 -0.86 -12.61
N CYS A 336 -25.22 -0.17 -13.52
CA CYS A 336 -25.00 1.28 -13.42
C CYS A 336 -26.33 2.04 -13.46
N ASP A 337 -27.29 1.61 -14.27
CA ASP A 337 -28.63 2.21 -14.35
C ASP A 337 -29.37 2.08 -13.01
N ASP A 338 -29.35 0.90 -12.39
CA ASP A 338 -29.92 0.66 -11.07
C ASP A 338 -29.26 1.53 -9.99
N LEU A 339 -27.93 1.67 -10.05
CA LEU A 339 -27.18 2.51 -9.09
C LEU A 339 -27.50 3.99 -9.28
N ARG A 340 -27.73 4.48 -10.51
CA ARG A 340 -28.18 5.86 -10.75
C ARG A 340 -29.54 6.15 -10.12
N LEU A 341 -30.45 5.17 -10.12
CA LEU A 341 -31.75 5.29 -9.46
C LEU A 341 -31.62 5.32 -7.93
N GLN A 342 -30.69 4.54 -7.38
CA GLN A 342 -30.44 4.46 -5.93
C GLN A 342 -29.66 5.67 -5.41
N PHE A 343 -28.69 6.18 -6.18
CA PHE A 343 -27.79 7.26 -5.81
C PHE A 343 -28.10 8.53 -6.59
N ALA A 344 -29.33 9.06 -6.44
CA ALA A 344 -29.83 10.19 -7.22
C ALA A 344 -28.99 11.49 -7.14
N SER A 345 -28.12 11.63 -6.13
CA SER A 345 -27.19 12.75 -5.98
C SER A 345 -25.78 12.49 -6.52
N SER A 346 -25.56 11.32 -7.14
CA SER A 346 -24.29 10.91 -7.72
C SER A 346 -24.36 10.89 -9.25
N THR A 347 -23.24 11.19 -9.89
CA THR A 347 -23.03 10.99 -11.31
C THR A 347 -22.38 9.63 -11.50
N ILE A 348 -23.05 8.71 -12.20
CA ILE A 348 -22.50 7.39 -12.54
C ILE A 348 -22.60 7.25 -14.04
N VAL A 349 -21.47 7.02 -14.69
CA VAL A 349 -21.37 6.92 -16.14
C VAL A 349 -20.77 5.57 -16.49
N PHE A 350 -21.47 4.79 -17.31
CA PHE A 350 -20.94 3.59 -17.95
C PHE A 350 -20.33 3.96 -19.30
N VAL A 351 -19.19 3.37 -19.66
CA VAL A 351 -18.54 3.57 -20.97
C VAL A 351 -18.43 2.26 -21.72
N ASP A 352 -18.96 2.23 -22.94
CA ASP A 352 -18.91 1.04 -23.81
C ASP A 352 -17.54 0.87 -24.46
N MET A 353 -16.59 0.33 -23.69
CA MET A 353 -15.23 0.03 -24.17
C MET A 353 -15.20 -1.03 -25.27
N PHE A 354 -16.21 -1.91 -25.34
CA PHE A 354 -16.30 -2.90 -26.41
C PHE A 354 -16.46 -2.19 -27.75
N ALA A 355 -17.44 -1.28 -27.86
CA ALA A 355 -17.67 -0.54 -29.10
C ALA A 355 -16.43 0.27 -29.52
N ILE A 356 -15.76 0.93 -28.57
CA ILE A 356 -14.57 1.73 -28.83
C ILE A 356 -13.40 0.87 -29.35
N LYS A 357 -13.08 -0.23 -28.65
CA LYS A 357 -11.94 -1.10 -28.98
C LYS A 357 -12.23 -1.96 -30.22
N TYR A 358 -13.48 -2.38 -30.46
CA TYR A 358 -13.87 -3.09 -31.67
C TYR A 358 -13.75 -2.19 -32.91
N ASP A 359 -14.14 -0.91 -32.82
CA ASP A 359 -14.03 0.04 -33.94
C ASP A 359 -12.58 0.27 -34.39
N LEU A 360 -11.60 0.20 -33.47
CA LEU A 360 -10.19 0.24 -33.85
C LEU A 360 -9.81 -0.91 -34.79
N VAL A 361 -10.37 -2.09 -34.59
CA VAL A 361 -10.13 -3.27 -35.41
C VAL A 361 -10.93 -3.20 -36.70
N ALA A 362 -12.25 -2.97 -36.61
CA ALA A 362 -13.16 -2.94 -37.76
C ALA A 362 -12.83 -1.83 -38.75
N ASN A 363 -12.39 -0.66 -38.25
CA ASN A 363 -12.10 0.54 -39.04
C ASN A 363 -10.62 0.94 -38.99
N HIS A 364 -9.72 -0.02 -38.83
CA HIS A 364 -8.28 0.19 -38.60
C HIS A 364 -7.59 1.12 -39.62
N THR A 365 -7.98 1.05 -40.89
CA THR A 365 -7.41 1.89 -41.96
C THR A 365 -7.69 3.38 -41.74
N LYS A 366 -8.83 3.74 -41.13
CA LYS A 366 -9.17 5.13 -40.75
C LYS A 366 -8.16 5.73 -39.79
N TYR A 367 -7.53 4.89 -38.97
CA TYR A 367 -6.56 5.28 -37.95
C TYR A 367 -5.10 5.18 -38.44
N GLY A 368 -4.89 4.76 -39.69
CA GLY A 368 -3.57 4.51 -40.25
C GLY A 368 -2.90 3.24 -39.69
N ILE A 369 -3.70 2.27 -39.24
CA ILE A 369 -3.21 0.99 -38.73
C ILE A 369 -3.31 -0.03 -39.87
N GLU A 370 -2.19 -0.63 -40.25
CA GLU A 370 -2.14 -1.62 -41.34
C GLU A 370 -2.54 -3.03 -40.86
N LYS A 371 -2.07 -3.42 -39.67
CA LYS A 371 -2.17 -4.79 -39.14
C LYS A 371 -2.92 -4.80 -37.79
N PRO A 372 -4.26 -4.74 -37.80
CA PRO A 372 -5.05 -4.54 -36.58
C PRO A 372 -4.97 -5.68 -35.56
N LEU A 373 -4.70 -6.91 -36.02
CA LEU A 373 -4.66 -8.11 -35.19
C LEU A 373 -3.22 -8.59 -34.91
N MET A 374 -2.20 -7.82 -35.29
CA MET A 374 -0.80 -8.14 -35.01
C MET A 374 -0.30 -7.34 -33.80
N THR A 375 0.52 -7.94 -32.96
CA THR A 375 1.19 -7.23 -31.87
C THR A 375 2.49 -6.56 -32.32
N CYS A 376 2.78 -5.36 -31.80
CA CYS A 376 4.03 -4.64 -32.09
C CYS A 376 5.25 -5.35 -31.49
N CYS A 377 5.14 -5.84 -30.25
CA CYS A 377 6.20 -6.51 -29.52
C CYS A 377 5.80 -7.95 -29.23
N GLY A 378 6.57 -8.91 -29.73
CA GLY A 378 6.29 -10.32 -29.48
C GLY A 378 7.21 -11.25 -30.26
N HIS A 379 6.70 -12.43 -30.62
CA HIS A 379 7.46 -13.49 -31.27
C HIS A 379 6.60 -14.28 -32.23
N GLY A 380 7.23 -14.85 -33.26
CA GLY A 380 6.59 -15.79 -34.19
C GLY A 380 6.13 -15.15 -35.50
N GLY A 381 6.26 -13.82 -35.63
CA GLY A 381 5.95 -13.09 -36.85
C GLY A 381 4.45 -13.10 -37.24
N PRO A 382 4.12 -12.66 -38.45
CA PRO A 382 2.73 -12.61 -38.92
C PRO A 382 2.01 -13.97 -38.89
N PRO A 383 0.68 -14.00 -38.66
CA PRO A 383 -0.22 -12.84 -38.67
C PRO A 383 -0.37 -12.13 -37.31
N TYR A 384 0.00 -12.76 -36.19
CA TYR A 384 -0.31 -12.24 -34.85
C TYR A 384 0.91 -11.72 -34.08
N ASN A 385 2.11 -12.21 -34.39
CA ASN A 385 3.36 -11.94 -33.69
C ASN A 385 3.34 -12.31 -32.19
N TYR A 386 2.61 -13.35 -31.81
CA TYR A 386 2.46 -13.77 -30.42
C TYR A 386 2.83 -15.25 -30.23
N ASP A 387 3.68 -15.52 -29.23
CA ASP A 387 4.02 -16.87 -28.77
C ASP A 387 3.71 -16.99 -27.26
N PRO A 388 2.82 -17.90 -26.82
CA PRO A 388 2.51 -18.05 -25.39
C PRO A 388 3.71 -18.49 -24.53
N LYS A 389 4.82 -18.94 -25.14
CA LYS A 389 6.02 -19.40 -24.43
C LYS A 389 7.11 -18.34 -24.34
N LYS A 390 6.96 -17.19 -24.99
CA LYS A 390 7.97 -16.12 -25.00
C LYS A 390 7.33 -14.75 -24.75
N SER A 391 7.89 -14.01 -23.81
CA SER A 391 7.43 -12.67 -23.45
C SER A 391 8.05 -11.61 -24.35
N CYS A 392 7.31 -10.52 -24.59
CA CYS A 392 7.83 -9.26 -25.16
C CYS A 392 9.02 -8.67 -24.38
N THR A 393 9.24 -9.07 -23.13
CA THR A 393 10.41 -8.63 -22.35
C THR A 393 11.71 -9.37 -22.72
N ALA A 394 11.65 -10.42 -23.55
CA ALA A 394 12.84 -11.16 -23.98
C ALA A 394 13.75 -10.33 -24.90
N ASN A 395 15.04 -10.68 -24.93
CA ASN A 395 16.04 -9.96 -25.72
C ASN A 395 15.89 -10.19 -27.24
N ASP A 396 15.34 -11.32 -27.67
CA ASP A 396 15.28 -11.80 -29.06
C ASP A 396 13.91 -11.59 -29.74
N LYS A 397 13.15 -10.60 -29.27
CA LYS A 397 11.80 -10.29 -29.75
C LYS A 397 11.72 -9.68 -31.15
N ASP A 398 10.62 -9.94 -31.82
CA ASP A 398 10.17 -9.26 -33.02
C ASP A 398 9.44 -7.97 -32.61
N LEU A 399 10.09 -6.83 -32.83
CA LEU A 399 9.63 -5.52 -32.41
C LEU A 399 9.34 -4.61 -33.61
N CYS A 400 8.17 -3.99 -33.63
CA CYS A 400 7.79 -3.02 -34.67
C CYS A 400 8.68 -1.78 -34.67
N LYS A 401 8.77 -1.07 -35.79
CA LYS A 401 9.59 0.15 -35.87
C LYS A 401 8.95 1.29 -35.09
N LEU A 402 9.78 2.17 -34.53
CA LEU A 402 9.28 3.35 -33.84
C LEU A 402 8.47 4.23 -34.82
N GLY A 403 7.26 4.61 -34.43
CA GLY A 403 6.34 5.40 -35.26
C GLY A 403 5.35 4.56 -36.11
N GLU A 404 5.52 3.24 -36.22
CA GLU A 404 4.48 2.38 -36.79
C GLU A 404 3.29 2.27 -35.84
N LYS A 405 2.06 2.31 -36.38
CA LYS A 405 0.84 2.24 -35.59
C LYS A 405 0.32 0.81 -35.50
N PHE A 406 0.25 0.29 -34.27
CA PHE A 406 -0.32 -1.01 -33.93
C PHE A 406 -1.39 -0.83 -32.86
N ILE A 407 -2.43 -1.70 -32.88
CA ILE A 407 -3.42 -1.70 -31.78
C ILE A 407 -2.78 -2.29 -30.53
N SER A 408 -2.21 -3.49 -30.65
CA SER A 408 -1.67 -4.24 -29.52
C SER A 408 -0.17 -4.05 -29.36
N TRP A 409 0.26 -3.84 -28.12
CA TRP A 409 1.65 -3.77 -27.71
C TRP A 409 2.27 -5.16 -27.57
N ASP A 410 1.65 -6.07 -26.80
CA ASP A 410 2.22 -7.38 -26.42
C ASP A 410 1.27 -8.58 -26.64
N GLY A 411 0.16 -8.37 -27.34
CA GLY A 411 -0.90 -9.35 -27.58
C GLY A 411 -2.10 -9.22 -26.66
N VAL A 412 -2.01 -8.42 -25.59
CA VAL A 412 -3.11 -8.12 -24.67
C VAL A 412 -3.29 -6.61 -24.51
N HIS A 413 -2.21 -5.91 -24.20
CA HIS A 413 -2.24 -4.47 -23.90
C HIS A 413 -2.11 -3.64 -25.17
N PHE A 414 -2.49 -2.37 -25.07
CA PHE A 414 -2.54 -1.43 -26.20
C PHE A 414 -1.29 -0.55 -26.25
N THR A 415 -0.91 -0.14 -27.46
CA THR A 415 0.16 0.85 -27.66
C THR A 415 -0.27 2.26 -27.23
N ASP A 416 0.67 3.19 -27.06
CA ASP A 416 0.39 4.62 -26.81
C ASP A 416 -0.57 5.18 -27.85
N ALA A 417 -0.33 4.89 -29.14
CA ALA A 417 -1.15 5.38 -30.25
C ALA A 417 -2.57 4.82 -30.22
N ALA A 418 -2.74 3.55 -29.85
CA ALA A 418 -4.06 2.95 -29.70
C ALA A 418 -4.79 3.51 -28.46
N ASN A 419 -4.09 3.65 -27.33
CA ASN A 419 -4.61 4.23 -26.10
C ASN A 419 -5.06 5.70 -26.31
N GLU A 420 -4.33 6.50 -27.09
CA GLU A 420 -4.71 7.87 -27.45
C GLU A 420 -6.08 7.91 -28.15
N ILE A 421 -6.27 7.05 -29.16
CA ILE A 421 -7.53 6.98 -29.92
C ILE A 421 -8.69 6.51 -29.03
N VAL A 422 -8.44 5.49 -28.19
CA VAL A 422 -9.44 5.01 -27.23
C VAL A 422 -9.81 6.13 -26.26
N ALA A 423 -8.82 6.78 -25.66
CA ALA A 423 -9.03 7.84 -24.68
C ALA A 423 -9.80 9.02 -25.27
N ALA A 424 -9.50 9.44 -26.50
CA ALA A 424 -10.24 10.50 -27.18
C ALA A 424 -11.76 10.21 -27.27
N LYS A 425 -12.12 8.94 -27.55
CA LYS A 425 -13.53 8.50 -27.59
C LYS A 425 -14.16 8.33 -26.20
N VAL A 426 -13.37 7.95 -25.20
CA VAL A 426 -13.82 7.93 -23.80
C VAL A 426 -14.14 9.35 -23.35
N ILE A 427 -13.23 10.30 -23.58
CA ILE A 427 -13.35 11.70 -23.15
C ILE A 427 -14.53 12.41 -23.82
N SER A 428 -14.81 12.10 -25.10
CA SER A 428 -15.92 12.72 -25.84
C SER A 428 -17.31 12.42 -25.27
N GLY A 429 -17.47 11.32 -24.53
CA GLY A 429 -18.76 10.90 -23.96
C GLY A 429 -19.75 10.33 -25.00
N GLU A 430 -19.35 10.14 -26.25
CA GLU A 430 -20.24 9.60 -27.30
C GLU A 430 -20.66 8.15 -27.03
N PHE A 431 -19.76 7.40 -26.40
CA PHE A 431 -19.92 5.99 -26.02
C PHE A 431 -20.33 5.82 -24.56
N SER A 432 -20.74 6.90 -23.89
CA SER A 432 -21.10 6.87 -22.48
C SER A 432 -22.61 6.80 -22.26
N ILE A 433 -23.02 6.19 -21.14
CA ILE A 433 -24.40 6.11 -20.68
C ILE A 433 -24.46 6.66 -19.25
N PRO A 434 -25.11 7.82 -19.02
CA PRO A 434 -25.67 8.72 -20.03
C PRO A 434 -24.60 9.34 -20.92
N ARG A 435 -24.99 9.84 -22.11
CA ARG A 435 -24.07 10.57 -23.01
C ARG A 435 -23.68 11.90 -22.39
N ILE A 436 -22.49 11.96 -21.82
CA ILE A 436 -21.95 13.15 -21.15
C ILE A 436 -20.44 13.18 -21.35
N LYS A 437 -19.91 14.34 -21.74
CA LYS A 437 -18.45 14.55 -21.81
C LYS A 437 -17.82 14.32 -20.44
N LEU A 438 -16.61 13.77 -20.42
CA LEU A 438 -15.89 13.51 -19.17
C LEU A 438 -15.72 14.78 -18.32
N THR A 439 -15.29 15.88 -18.92
CA THR A 439 -15.12 17.18 -18.26
C THR A 439 -16.42 17.72 -17.68
N ALA A 440 -17.54 17.57 -18.40
CA ALA A 440 -18.85 17.98 -17.91
C ALA A 440 -19.33 17.12 -16.73
N SER A 441 -18.96 15.83 -16.70
CA SER A 441 -19.36 14.90 -15.63
C SER A 441 -18.75 15.23 -14.27
N VAL A 442 -17.62 15.95 -14.26
CA VAL A 442 -16.89 16.31 -13.04
C VAL A 442 -17.22 17.70 -12.50
N VAL A 443 -17.93 18.54 -13.26
CA VAL A 443 -18.37 19.87 -12.83
C VAL A 443 -19.68 19.78 -12.06
N ARG A 444 -19.80 20.51 -10.93
CA ARG A 444 -21.04 20.51 -10.13
C ARG A 444 -22.21 21.02 -10.97
N PRO A 445 -23.38 20.35 -10.97
CA PRO A 445 -24.56 20.90 -11.62
C PRO A 445 -24.92 22.23 -10.98
N LYS A 446 -25.11 23.29 -11.78
CA LYS A 446 -25.68 24.55 -11.30
C LYS A 446 -27.04 24.22 -10.68
N LYS A 447 -27.31 24.67 -9.45
CA LYS A 447 -28.67 24.64 -8.88
C LYS A 447 -29.60 25.28 -9.91
N ALA A 448 -30.48 24.48 -10.52
CA ALA A 448 -31.46 25.00 -11.46
C ALA A 448 -32.24 26.11 -10.75
N LYS A 449 -32.24 27.32 -11.32
CA LYS A 449 -33.22 28.34 -10.93
C LYS A 449 -34.59 27.74 -11.21
N ASN A 450 -35.40 27.56 -10.16
CA ASN A 450 -36.77 27.08 -10.24
C ASN A 450 -37.54 27.80 -11.37
N SER A 451 -37.66 27.17 -12.55
CA SER A 451 -38.65 27.53 -13.55
C SER A 451 -39.85 26.62 -13.35
N ARG A 452 -40.95 27.21 -12.87
CA ARG A 452 -42.25 26.59 -12.49
C ARG A 452 -43.00 25.84 -13.60
N GLU A 453 -42.35 25.45 -14.68
CA GLU A 453 -43.01 24.88 -15.86
C GLU A 453 -42.88 23.34 -15.96
N GLY A 454 -41.89 22.74 -15.30
CA GLY A 454 -41.71 21.27 -15.29
C GLY A 454 -42.67 20.51 -14.35
N GLU A 455 -43.13 21.14 -13.27
CA GLU A 455 -43.99 20.51 -12.25
C GLU A 455 -45.39 20.16 -12.78
N ARG A 456 -45.92 20.92 -13.76
CA ARG A 456 -47.29 20.68 -14.28
C ARG A 456 -47.42 19.50 -15.24
N ARG A 457 -46.32 19.04 -15.86
CA ARG A 457 -46.35 17.88 -16.77
C ARG A 457 -46.15 16.54 -16.05
N GLY A 458 -45.44 16.53 -14.92
CA GLY A 458 -45.22 15.32 -14.11
C GLY A 458 -46.47 14.86 -13.34
N GLU A 459 -47.28 15.79 -12.84
CA GLU A 459 -48.47 15.46 -12.05
C GLU A 459 -49.57 14.79 -12.90
N ALA A 460 -49.73 15.17 -14.17
CA ALA A 460 -50.73 14.59 -15.06
C ALA A 460 -50.46 13.11 -15.38
N SER A 461 -49.20 12.70 -15.56
CA SER A 461 -48.84 11.30 -15.85
C SER A 461 -48.92 10.38 -14.62
N SER A 462 -48.80 10.93 -13.40
CA SER A 462 -48.89 10.17 -12.15
C SER A 462 -50.33 9.89 -11.72
N ARG A 463 -51.29 10.75 -12.11
CA ARG A 463 -52.73 10.54 -11.86
C ARG A 463 -53.30 9.42 -12.72
N ALA A 464 -52.98 9.40 -14.02
CA ALA A 464 -53.46 8.37 -14.95
C ALA A 464 -53.05 6.93 -14.54
N ARG A 465 -51.85 6.75 -13.95
CA ARG A 465 -51.39 5.41 -13.51
C ARG A 465 -51.91 4.98 -12.13
N ARG A 466 -52.47 5.90 -11.33
CA ARG A 466 -53.09 5.57 -10.04
C ARG A 466 -54.54 5.11 -10.19
N ASP A 467 -55.23 5.60 -11.20
CA ASP A 467 -56.64 5.27 -11.43
C ASP A 467 -56.82 3.86 -12.03
N GLU A 468 -55.84 3.34 -12.79
CA GLU A 468 -55.83 1.94 -13.27
C GLU A 468 -55.52 0.91 -12.17
N ALA A 469 -54.78 1.31 -11.12
CA ALA A 469 -54.40 0.39 -10.04
C ALA A 469 -55.49 0.22 -8.96
N MET A 470 -56.51 1.09 -8.91
CA MET A 470 -57.59 1.03 -7.92
C MET A 470 -58.83 0.23 -8.35
N ALA A 471 -58.88 -0.31 -9.57
CA ALA A 471 -60.03 -1.07 -10.08
C ALA A 471 -59.96 -2.59 -9.85
N MET A 472 -58.89 -3.13 -9.23
CA MET A 472 -58.66 -4.57 -9.11
C MET A 472 -58.33 -4.98 -7.66
N ALA A 473 -59.28 -4.81 -6.73
CA ALA A 473 -59.34 -5.63 -5.51
C ALA A 473 -60.67 -5.41 -4.78
N SER A 474 -61.52 -6.43 -4.74
CA SER A 474 -62.68 -6.52 -3.85
C SER A 474 -62.59 -7.77 -2.96
N PRO A 475 -63.22 -7.81 -1.78
CA PRO A 475 -62.71 -8.55 -0.62
C PRO A 475 -63.65 -9.68 -0.13
N THR A 476 -63.16 -10.53 0.79
CA THR A 476 -64.02 -11.34 1.67
C THR A 476 -63.57 -11.37 3.14
N ASN A 477 -64.51 -10.90 3.97
CA ASN A 477 -64.81 -10.94 5.40
C ASN A 477 -64.25 -11.99 6.40
N GLY A 478 -64.27 -11.54 7.67
CA GLY A 478 -64.54 -12.29 8.92
C GLY A 478 -63.45 -12.12 9.97
N GLY A 479 -63.64 -11.73 11.25
CA GLY A 479 -64.80 -11.45 12.10
C GLY A 479 -64.45 -11.78 13.57
N GLY A 480 -64.74 -10.86 14.52
CA GLY A 480 -64.75 -11.08 16.00
C GLY A 480 -63.38 -11.01 16.69
N GLY A 481 -63.19 -10.49 17.91
CA GLY A 481 -64.05 -9.96 18.97
C GLY A 481 -63.26 -10.05 20.31
N GLY A 482 -63.49 -9.14 21.27
CA GLY A 482 -63.04 -9.31 22.67
C GLY A 482 -62.30 -8.11 23.27
N GLY A 483 -62.90 -7.47 24.27
CA GLY A 483 -62.37 -6.30 24.98
C GLY A 483 -61.60 -6.61 26.27
N GLY A 484 -61.18 -5.54 26.95
CA GLY A 484 -60.60 -5.56 28.30
C GLY A 484 -59.85 -4.26 28.60
N GLY A 485 -60.23 -3.57 29.69
CA GLY A 485 -59.93 -2.16 29.97
C GLY A 485 -58.53 -1.84 30.51
N GLY A 486 -58.18 -0.55 30.46
CA GLY A 486 -56.96 0.02 31.02
C GLY A 486 -57.24 1.24 31.90
N GLY A 487 -56.96 1.09 33.21
CA GLY A 487 -56.84 2.17 34.19
C GLY A 487 -55.46 2.84 34.15
N GLY A 488 -55.39 4.04 34.73
CA GLY A 488 -54.25 4.96 34.64
C GLY A 488 -52.94 4.54 35.32
N GLY A 489 -51.84 5.18 34.92
CA GLY A 489 -50.50 4.99 35.48
C GLY A 489 -49.57 6.19 35.25
N ASN A 490 -48.92 6.62 36.33
CA ASN A 490 -47.93 7.69 36.47
C ASN A 490 -46.79 7.69 35.43
N LYS A 491 -46.34 8.90 35.05
CA LYS A 491 -45.07 9.11 34.33
C LYS A 491 -43.91 9.09 35.33
N VAL A 492 -43.11 8.03 35.30
CA VAL A 492 -41.77 7.99 35.90
C VAL A 492 -40.77 8.58 34.91
N ILE A 493 -40.01 9.61 35.33
CA ILE A 493 -38.86 10.13 34.59
C ILE A 493 -37.69 9.16 34.79
N SER A 494 -37.00 8.80 33.71
CA SER A 494 -35.88 7.86 33.73
C SER A 494 -34.73 8.34 34.62
N LEU A 495 -34.30 7.49 35.55
CA LEU A 495 -33.14 7.65 36.44
C LEU A 495 -31.84 8.03 35.69
N ARG A 496 -31.73 7.69 34.40
CA ARG A 496 -30.57 8.01 33.56
C ARG A 496 -30.49 9.50 33.21
N LEU A 497 -31.62 10.20 33.08
CA LEU A 497 -31.62 11.63 32.74
C LEU A 497 -31.21 12.49 33.95
N GLN A 498 -31.60 12.07 35.16
CA GLN A 498 -31.15 12.71 36.41
C GLN A 498 -29.64 12.55 36.61
N TYR A 499 -29.08 11.38 36.27
CA TYR A 499 -27.64 11.14 36.33
C TYR A 499 -26.84 12.08 35.41
N TYR A 500 -27.26 12.25 34.15
CA TYR A 500 -26.53 13.12 33.20
C TYR A 500 -26.64 14.61 33.53
N CYS A 501 -27.79 15.07 34.03
CA CYS A 501 -27.95 16.46 34.46
C CYS A 501 -27.09 16.78 35.70
N VAL A 502 -26.95 15.83 36.63
CA VAL A 502 -26.09 15.99 37.81
C VAL A 502 -24.61 15.99 37.42
N MET A 503 -24.18 15.10 36.51
CA MET A 503 -22.79 15.06 36.04
C MET A 503 -22.39 16.33 35.27
N ALA A 504 -23.28 16.88 34.44
CA ALA A 504 -23.02 18.14 33.75
C ALA A 504 -22.90 19.33 34.72
N ALA A 505 -23.73 19.38 35.77
CA ALA A 505 -23.65 20.41 36.80
C ALA A 505 -22.36 20.31 37.63
N VAL A 506 -21.90 19.09 37.94
CA VAL A 506 -20.64 18.84 38.66
C VAL A 506 -19.43 19.27 37.84
N VAL A 507 -19.39 18.96 36.54
CA VAL A 507 -18.28 19.37 35.65
C VAL A 507 -18.20 20.90 35.53
N VAL A 508 -19.34 21.59 35.39
CA VAL A 508 -19.37 23.06 35.34
C VAL A 508 -18.93 23.67 36.69
N ALA A 509 -19.36 23.10 37.81
CA ALA A 509 -18.93 23.56 39.14
C ALA A 509 -17.42 23.37 39.35
N VAL A 510 -16.85 22.24 38.91
CA VAL A 510 -15.41 21.96 38.99
C VAL A 510 -14.61 22.91 38.09
N MET A 511 -15.10 23.23 36.88
CA MET A 511 -14.42 24.20 36.01
C MET A 511 -14.46 25.62 36.57
N VAL A 512 -15.59 26.05 37.14
CA VAL A 512 -15.73 27.38 37.78
C VAL A 512 -14.88 27.48 39.04
N LEU A 513 -14.80 26.42 39.85
CA LEU A 513 -13.90 26.35 41.01
C LEU A 513 -12.42 26.30 40.62
N SER A 514 -12.07 25.62 39.52
CA SER A 514 -10.68 25.56 39.03
C SER A 514 -10.16 26.90 38.51
N LEU A 515 -11.05 27.75 37.99
CA LEU A 515 -10.71 29.11 37.54
C LEU A 515 -10.60 30.13 38.68
N ALA A 516 -11.10 29.82 39.88
CA ALA A 516 -11.06 30.72 41.03
C ALA A 516 -9.76 30.62 41.88
N PHE A 517 -8.87 29.66 41.60
CA PHE A 517 -7.66 29.39 42.42
C PHE A 517 -6.31 29.60 41.71
N VAL A 518 -6.27 30.29 40.57
CA VAL A 518 -4.99 30.71 39.97
C VAL A 518 -4.48 31.95 40.71
N SER A 519 -3.53 31.77 41.63
CA SER A 519 -2.93 32.89 42.36
C SER A 519 -2.11 33.81 41.42
N PRO A 520 -2.09 35.14 41.66
CA PRO A 520 -1.28 36.10 40.86
C PRO A 520 0.22 35.76 40.80
N SER A 521 0.73 35.01 41.77
CA SER A 521 2.14 34.63 41.88
C SER A 521 2.59 33.61 40.81
N ALA A 522 1.67 32.77 40.30
CA ALA A 522 1.98 31.79 39.25
C ALA A 522 2.12 32.42 37.86
N MET A 523 1.56 33.62 37.66
CA MET A 523 1.67 34.38 36.40
C MET A 523 2.97 35.20 36.30
N GLY A 524 3.72 35.37 37.40
CA GLY A 524 5.02 36.05 37.41
C GLY A 524 6.16 35.21 36.82
N ALA A 525 6.14 33.89 37.01
CA ALA A 525 7.19 32.99 36.56
C ALA A 525 7.18 32.74 35.03
N VAL A 526 6.01 32.84 34.40
CA VAL A 526 5.88 32.71 32.93
C VAL A 526 6.35 33.98 32.21
N ARG A 527 6.32 35.13 32.90
CA ARG A 527 6.76 36.42 32.33
C ARG A 527 8.27 36.63 32.36
N GLN A 528 9.03 35.84 33.14
CA GLN A 528 10.49 35.96 33.24
C GLN A 528 11.27 35.06 32.27
N ASN A 529 10.66 34.05 31.65
CA ASN A 529 11.35 33.14 30.71
C ASN A 529 11.06 33.42 29.22
N LEU A 530 10.34 34.50 28.90
CA LEU A 530 10.04 34.90 27.52
C LEU A 530 10.63 36.29 27.16
N GLY A 531 11.50 36.83 28.01
CA GLY A 531 12.08 38.18 27.86
C GLY A 531 13.56 38.25 27.44
N SER A 532 14.23 37.13 27.14
CA SER A 532 15.68 37.12 26.89
C SER A 532 16.09 36.56 25.51
N VAL A 533 15.55 37.11 24.41
CA VAL A 533 16.17 36.90 23.07
C VAL A 533 16.13 38.15 22.16
N VAL A 534 15.58 39.30 22.58
CA VAL A 534 15.57 40.49 21.70
C VAL A 534 15.92 41.77 22.47
N ALA A 535 17.20 41.98 22.76
CA ALA A 535 17.78 43.30 23.02
C ALA A 535 19.31 43.21 23.17
N ALA A 536 20.06 43.30 22.07
CA ALA A 536 21.44 43.79 22.06
C ALA A 536 21.92 44.06 20.63
N ALA A 537 21.43 45.14 20.03
CA ALA A 537 22.14 45.82 18.95
C ALA A 537 21.79 47.32 19.04
N GLY A 538 22.71 48.09 19.62
CA GLY A 538 22.55 49.52 19.82
C GLY A 538 23.75 50.12 20.55
N GLU A 539 24.74 50.55 19.75
CA GLU A 539 25.71 51.63 19.99
C GLU A 539 26.90 51.42 20.94
N GLY A 540 28.09 51.80 20.44
CA GLY A 540 29.17 52.41 21.23
C GLY A 540 30.48 51.63 21.35
N ALA A 541 31.46 52.05 20.53
CA ALA A 541 32.90 51.74 20.49
C ALA A 541 33.62 51.29 21.79
N ASP A 542 34.54 50.31 21.67
CA ASP A 542 36.00 50.54 21.83
C ASP A 542 36.84 49.29 21.48
N ASP A 543 37.99 49.55 20.85
CA ASP A 543 38.98 48.60 20.33
C ASP A 543 39.67 47.78 21.43
N ALA A 544 39.42 46.46 21.49
CA ALA A 544 40.38 45.41 21.87
C ALA A 544 39.70 44.03 22.06
N SER A 545 39.26 43.35 21.00
CA SER A 545 38.94 41.90 21.11
C SER A 545 39.04 41.07 19.82
N ALA A 546 39.54 41.65 18.72
CA ALA A 546 39.56 40.99 17.41
C ALA A 546 40.51 39.78 17.29
N ALA A 547 41.42 39.55 18.25
CA ALA A 547 42.37 38.43 18.20
C ALA A 547 41.88 37.14 18.90
N ALA A 548 40.91 37.24 19.82
CA ALA A 548 40.39 36.07 20.55
C ALA A 548 39.24 35.36 19.81
N ALA A 549 38.49 36.10 18.99
CA ALA A 549 37.37 35.56 18.20
C ALA A 549 37.81 34.73 16.99
N ALA A 550 39.01 35.00 16.43
CA ALA A 550 39.54 34.28 15.27
C ALA A 550 40.01 32.85 15.62
N GLY A 551 40.50 32.63 16.84
CA GLY A 551 40.93 31.30 17.32
C GLY A 551 39.76 30.37 17.67
N ALA A 552 38.66 30.92 18.20
CA ALA A 552 37.45 30.16 18.52
C ALA A 552 36.68 29.73 17.26
N GLY A 553 36.66 30.56 16.22
CA GLY A 553 36.06 30.22 14.92
C GLY A 553 36.81 29.11 14.18
N ALA A 554 38.15 29.09 14.27
CA ALA A 554 38.97 28.03 13.66
C ALA A 554 38.87 26.69 14.41
N ALA A 555 38.75 26.72 15.74
CA ALA A 555 38.53 25.51 16.55
C ALA A 555 37.11 24.95 16.37
N ALA A 556 36.09 25.81 16.21
CA ALA A 556 34.72 25.39 15.90
C ALA A 556 34.59 24.85 14.46
N ALA A 557 35.32 25.42 13.50
CA ALA A 557 35.38 24.90 12.13
C ALA A 557 36.19 23.59 12.02
N ALA A 558 37.22 23.41 12.86
CA ALA A 558 37.95 22.14 12.96
C ALA A 558 37.15 21.05 13.69
N ALA A 559 36.34 21.41 14.69
CA ALA A 559 35.41 20.49 15.36
C ALA A 559 34.21 20.11 14.47
N ALA A 560 33.76 21.00 13.57
CA ALA A 560 32.79 20.69 12.53
C ALA A 560 33.38 19.88 11.35
N ALA A 561 34.71 19.74 11.30
CA ALA A 561 35.45 18.93 10.33
C ALA A 561 35.95 17.60 10.91
N GLU A 562 35.60 17.26 12.16
CA GLU A 562 35.58 15.87 12.61
C GLU A 562 34.35 15.22 11.97
N GLY A 563 34.60 14.47 10.89
CA GLY A 563 33.56 13.97 9.98
C GLY A 563 32.36 13.37 10.71
N GLU A 564 31.19 13.91 10.44
CA GLU A 564 29.91 13.31 10.80
C GLU A 564 29.94 11.85 10.34
N ALA A 565 29.86 10.91 11.29
CA ALA A 565 29.91 9.49 10.97
C ALA A 565 28.86 9.19 9.90
N ALA A 566 29.25 8.46 8.86
CA ALA A 566 28.35 8.15 7.75
C ALA A 566 27.02 7.60 8.30
N PRO A 567 25.87 8.09 7.79
CA PRO A 567 24.57 7.73 8.33
C PRO A 567 24.38 6.20 8.28
N VAL A 568 23.86 5.64 9.37
CA VAL A 568 23.58 4.21 9.45
C VAL A 568 22.44 3.87 8.49
N VAL A 569 22.71 3.01 7.51
CA VAL A 569 21.71 2.51 6.55
C VAL A 569 21.43 1.03 6.84
N LEU A 570 20.15 0.68 6.99
CA LEU A 570 19.70 -0.68 7.29
C LEU A 570 18.70 -1.18 6.25
N PHE A 571 18.90 -2.39 5.74
CA PHE A 571 17.92 -3.08 4.91
C PHE A 571 17.47 -4.34 5.61
N ASN A 572 16.18 -4.44 5.94
CA ASN A 572 15.64 -5.60 6.65
C ASN A 572 14.72 -6.41 5.73
N PHE A 573 14.86 -7.73 5.77
CA PHE A 573 14.03 -8.71 5.08
C PHE A 573 13.47 -9.66 6.13
N GLY A 574 12.19 -9.99 6.05
CA GLY A 574 11.61 -10.80 7.10
C GLY A 574 10.14 -11.12 7.02
N ASP A 575 9.66 -11.67 8.13
CA ASP A 575 8.25 -11.95 8.38
C ASP A 575 7.64 -10.97 9.39
N SER A 576 6.54 -11.38 10.02
CA SER A 576 5.80 -10.56 10.99
C SER A 576 6.60 -10.16 12.23
N ASN A 577 7.68 -10.87 12.58
CA ASN A 577 8.50 -10.52 13.74
C ASN A 577 9.31 -9.23 13.54
N SER A 578 9.52 -8.82 12.29
CA SER A 578 10.20 -7.58 11.94
C SER A 578 9.40 -6.67 11.01
N ASP A 579 8.14 -6.98 10.69
CA ASP A 579 7.25 -6.15 9.88
C ASP A 579 6.92 -4.82 10.60
N THR A 580 7.25 -3.69 9.98
CA THR A 580 6.99 -2.33 10.49
C THR A 580 5.73 -1.67 9.90
N GLY A 581 4.84 -2.47 9.29
CA GLY A 581 3.59 -2.05 8.67
C GLY A 581 3.52 -2.28 7.16
N GLY A 582 4.37 -3.14 6.61
CA GLY A 582 4.43 -3.55 5.21
C GLY A 582 3.10 -4.15 4.72
N VAL A 583 2.53 -5.10 5.46
CA VAL A 583 1.26 -5.73 5.03
C VAL A 583 0.09 -4.74 5.03
N ALA A 584 0.06 -3.81 6.00
CA ALA A 584 -0.92 -2.73 6.00
C ALA A 584 -0.71 -1.78 4.81
N ALA A 585 0.54 -1.43 4.50
CA ALA A 585 0.89 -0.57 3.38
C ALA A 585 0.61 -1.20 2.00
N ALA A 586 0.77 -2.52 1.88
CA ALA A 586 0.54 -3.25 0.64
C ALA A 586 -0.93 -3.58 0.41
N GLY A 587 -1.60 -4.19 1.41
CA GLY A 587 -2.96 -4.68 1.27
C GLY A 587 -4.05 -3.68 1.69
N GLY A 588 -3.69 -2.53 2.25
CA GLY A 588 -4.67 -1.65 2.91
C GLY A 588 -5.28 -2.27 4.17
N ILE A 589 -4.65 -3.32 4.72
CA ILE A 589 -5.16 -4.07 5.86
C ILE A 589 -5.16 -3.18 7.11
N ARG A 590 -6.35 -2.99 7.68
CA ARG A 590 -6.55 -2.19 8.88
C ARG A 590 -6.18 -3.00 10.13
N ILE A 591 -4.98 -2.76 10.63
CA ILE A 591 -4.61 -3.17 11.99
C ILE A 591 -5.27 -2.18 12.95
N MET A 592 -6.20 -2.66 13.76
CA MET A 592 -7.01 -1.85 14.68
C MET A 592 -6.36 -1.80 16.06
N PRO A 593 -6.81 -0.92 16.98
CA PRO A 593 -6.43 -1.04 18.39
C PRO A 593 -6.85 -2.41 18.96
N PRO A 594 -6.11 -2.99 19.92
CA PRO A 594 -5.14 -2.34 20.83
C PRO A 594 -3.66 -2.33 20.38
N GLU A 595 -3.34 -2.67 19.15
CA GLU A 595 -1.98 -2.65 18.59
C GLU A 595 -1.35 -1.26 18.69
N GLY A 596 -0.05 -1.22 19.02
CA GLY A 596 0.70 0.03 19.18
C GLY A 596 0.39 0.83 20.46
N ARG A 597 -0.50 0.38 21.35
CA ARG A 597 -0.91 1.11 22.58
C ARG A 597 0.20 1.56 23.53
N THR A 598 1.35 0.88 23.60
CA THR A 598 2.41 1.17 24.59
C THR A 598 3.37 2.25 24.17
N TYR A 599 3.84 2.22 22.91
CA TYR A 599 4.85 3.15 22.39
C TYR A 599 4.26 4.18 21.42
N PHE A 600 3.52 3.71 20.41
CA PHE A 600 2.99 4.58 19.36
C PHE A 600 1.66 5.25 19.76
N HIS A 601 0.96 4.66 20.72
CA HIS A 601 -0.39 5.03 21.16
C HIS A 601 -1.46 5.01 20.03
N HIS A 602 -1.13 4.39 18.91
CA HIS A 602 -2.04 4.08 17.80
C HIS A 602 -1.48 2.90 16.99
N PRO A 603 -2.30 2.19 16.22
CA PRO A 603 -1.81 1.12 15.35
C PRO A 603 -0.87 1.66 14.27
N THR A 604 0.27 1.00 14.09
CA THR A 604 1.26 1.34 13.04
C THR A 604 1.36 0.30 11.94
N GLY A 605 0.64 -0.82 12.07
CA GLY A 605 0.79 -1.99 11.19
C GLY A 605 1.75 -3.05 11.75
N ARG A 606 2.38 -2.83 12.90
CA ARG A 606 3.14 -3.84 13.65
C ARG A 606 2.21 -4.78 14.38
N LEU A 607 2.51 -6.08 14.37
CA LEU A 607 1.81 -7.10 15.17
C LEU A 607 2.38 -7.14 16.60
N SER A 608 2.22 -6.02 17.31
CA SER A 608 2.69 -5.83 18.68
C SER A 608 1.88 -4.73 19.38
N ASP A 609 1.92 -4.68 20.71
CA ASP A 609 1.41 -3.55 21.48
C ASP A 609 2.29 -2.30 21.36
N GLY A 610 3.47 -2.38 20.74
CA GLY A 610 4.36 -1.25 20.50
C GLY A 610 5.37 -1.56 19.40
N ARG A 611 6.65 -1.46 19.73
CA ARG A 611 7.78 -1.70 18.82
C ARG A 611 8.07 -3.18 18.62
N VAL A 612 8.60 -3.50 17.45
CA VAL A 612 9.16 -4.82 17.11
C VAL A 612 10.69 -4.82 17.24
N ILE A 613 11.33 -5.99 17.16
CA ILE A 613 12.78 -6.16 17.42
C ILE A 613 13.62 -5.17 16.60
N ILE A 614 13.28 -4.96 15.32
CA ILE A 614 14.03 -4.08 14.43
C ILE A 614 14.00 -2.61 14.87
N ASP A 615 12.92 -2.14 15.49
CA ASP A 615 12.83 -0.75 15.97
C ASP A 615 13.83 -0.50 17.12
N PHE A 616 13.95 -1.45 18.05
CA PHE A 616 14.94 -1.38 19.13
C PHE A 616 16.38 -1.50 18.62
N ILE A 617 16.60 -2.24 17.53
CA ILE A 617 17.91 -2.28 16.87
C ILE A 617 18.22 -0.91 16.25
N CYS A 618 17.24 -0.27 15.58
CA CYS A 618 17.40 1.09 15.06
C CYS A 618 17.76 2.07 16.17
N GLU A 619 17.01 2.07 17.28
CA GLU A 619 17.26 2.89 18.46
C GLU A 619 18.67 2.65 19.03
N SER A 620 19.09 1.38 19.15
CA SER A 620 20.41 1.02 19.67
C SER A 620 21.57 1.41 18.73
N LEU A 621 21.28 1.59 17.43
CA LEU A 621 22.23 2.07 16.43
C LEU A 621 22.14 3.59 16.21
N ASN A 622 21.36 4.29 17.03
CA ASN A 622 21.14 5.73 16.94
C ASN A 622 20.60 6.16 15.56
N THR A 623 19.66 5.39 15.01
CA THR A 623 18.91 5.73 13.80
C THR A 623 17.41 5.62 14.03
N ARG A 624 16.63 6.27 13.17
CA ARG A 624 15.17 6.24 13.19
C ARG A 624 14.62 4.85 12.82
N GLU A 625 13.37 4.58 13.17
CA GLU A 625 12.68 3.36 12.76
C GLU A 625 12.58 3.25 11.24
N LEU A 626 12.70 2.04 10.72
CA LEU A 626 12.59 1.79 9.28
C LEU A 626 11.15 1.90 8.81
N ASN A 627 10.97 2.67 7.73
CA ASN A 627 9.71 2.71 7.02
C ASN A 627 9.53 1.41 6.20
N PRO A 628 8.31 0.84 6.18
CA PRO A 628 8.03 -0.28 5.29
C PRO A 628 8.14 0.16 3.82
N TYR A 629 8.63 -0.75 2.97
CA TYR A 629 8.94 -0.48 1.57
C TYR A 629 7.80 0.18 0.77
N LEU A 630 6.54 -0.18 1.05
CA LEU A 630 5.37 0.29 0.28
C LEU A 630 4.61 1.43 0.98
N LYS A 631 5.22 2.10 1.96
CA LYS A 631 4.59 3.21 2.68
C LYS A 631 4.27 4.37 1.74
N SER A 632 2.98 4.66 1.57
CA SER A 632 2.48 5.68 0.64
C SER A 632 2.69 7.11 1.13
N ILE A 633 2.25 7.45 2.34
CA ILE A 633 2.30 8.83 2.88
C ILE A 633 3.44 8.97 3.90
N GLY A 634 4.23 10.03 3.76
CA GLY A 634 5.28 10.40 4.72
C GLY A 634 6.39 9.37 4.81
N SER A 635 6.75 8.72 3.69
CA SER A 635 7.85 7.78 3.65
C SER A 635 9.20 8.48 3.65
N ASP A 636 10.12 7.98 4.46
CA ASP A 636 11.52 8.36 4.45
C ASP A 636 12.37 7.10 4.51
N TYR A 637 13.22 6.95 3.48
CA TYR A 637 14.08 5.80 3.29
C TYR A 637 15.57 6.16 3.39
N SER A 638 15.90 7.34 3.90
CA SER A 638 17.30 7.82 3.97
C SER A 638 18.18 7.03 4.92
N ASN A 639 17.61 6.36 5.92
CA ASN A 639 18.29 5.41 6.80
C ASN A 639 18.04 3.94 6.41
N GLY A 640 17.51 3.71 5.21
CA GLY A 640 17.22 2.38 4.67
C GLY A 640 15.74 2.00 4.70
N VAL A 641 15.46 0.72 4.47
CA VAL A 641 14.11 0.22 4.14
C VAL A 641 13.84 -1.11 4.83
N ASN A 642 12.60 -1.29 5.29
CA ASN A 642 12.13 -2.59 5.73
C ASN A 642 11.23 -3.26 4.68
N PHE A 643 11.66 -4.40 4.16
CA PHE A 643 10.93 -5.24 3.20
C PHE A 643 10.16 -6.38 3.89
N ALA A 644 10.29 -6.54 5.21
CA ALA A 644 9.58 -7.58 5.95
C ALA A 644 8.06 -7.40 5.86
N MET A 645 7.37 -8.53 5.70
CA MET A 645 5.92 -8.60 5.51
C MET A 645 5.35 -9.73 6.36
N ALA A 646 4.33 -9.44 7.17
CA ALA A 646 3.65 -10.44 7.99
C ALA A 646 3.15 -11.63 7.16
N GLY A 647 3.37 -12.85 7.67
CA GLY A 647 3.02 -14.10 6.99
C GLY A 647 4.00 -14.56 5.91
N SER A 648 5.10 -13.83 5.69
CA SER A 648 6.09 -14.20 4.68
C SER A 648 6.84 -15.49 4.99
N THR A 649 7.09 -16.24 3.93
CA THR A 649 7.92 -17.45 3.93
C THR A 649 9.20 -17.19 3.16
N VAL A 650 10.22 -17.98 3.43
CA VAL A 650 11.34 -18.12 2.51
C VAL A 650 10.83 -18.70 1.19
N SER A 651 10.12 -19.84 1.30
CA SER A 651 9.65 -20.64 0.17
C SER A 651 8.84 -19.81 -0.82
N HIS A 652 9.29 -19.79 -2.07
CA HIS A 652 8.60 -19.15 -3.19
C HIS A 652 7.13 -19.61 -3.33
N GLY A 653 6.23 -18.66 -3.60
CA GLY A 653 4.84 -18.93 -4.01
C GLY A 653 3.89 -19.40 -2.90
N VAL A 654 4.36 -19.51 -1.65
CA VAL A 654 3.51 -19.79 -0.49
C VAL A 654 2.93 -18.50 0.10
N SER A 655 3.76 -17.46 0.17
CA SER A 655 3.37 -16.08 0.48
C SER A 655 3.46 -15.22 -0.78
N PRO A 656 2.55 -14.25 -1.00
CA PRO A 656 2.69 -13.28 -2.09
C PRO A 656 3.94 -12.38 -1.91
N TYR A 657 4.52 -12.34 -0.71
CA TYR A 657 5.71 -11.55 -0.38
C TYR A 657 6.85 -12.44 0.17
N SER A 658 7.06 -13.62 -0.44
CA SER A 658 8.16 -14.52 -0.06
C SER A 658 9.53 -13.84 -0.17
N LEU A 659 10.57 -14.41 0.46
CA LEU A 659 11.89 -13.80 0.57
C LEU A 659 12.43 -13.31 -0.78
N ASN A 660 12.24 -14.07 -1.85
CA ASN A 660 12.66 -13.66 -3.18
C ASN A 660 11.96 -12.38 -3.67
N VAL A 661 10.67 -12.22 -3.40
CA VAL A 661 9.92 -11.02 -3.77
C VAL A 661 10.48 -9.84 -2.99
N GLN A 662 10.77 -10.01 -1.70
CA GLN A 662 11.41 -8.96 -0.90
C GLN A 662 12.80 -8.59 -1.43
N VAL A 663 13.58 -9.56 -1.92
CA VAL A 663 14.87 -9.31 -2.59
C VAL A 663 14.68 -8.59 -3.92
N ASP A 664 13.71 -8.98 -4.73
CA ASP A 664 13.37 -8.30 -5.99
C ASP A 664 12.92 -6.85 -5.72
N GLN A 665 12.11 -6.62 -4.68
CA GLN A 665 11.74 -5.29 -4.20
C GLN A 665 12.96 -4.45 -3.81
N PHE A 666 13.96 -5.05 -3.14
CA PHE A 666 15.22 -4.37 -2.84
C PHE A 666 15.99 -3.99 -4.11
N VAL A 667 16.12 -4.90 -5.07
CA VAL A 667 16.81 -4.63 -6.34
C VAL A 667 16.11 -3.49 -7.10
N TYR A 668 14.78 -3.54 -7.17
CA TYR A 668 13.96 -2.48 -7.74
C TYR A 668 14.18 -1.14 -7.01
N PHE A 669 14.09 -1.13 -5.67
CA PHE A 669 14.32 0.06 -4.85
C PHE A 669 15.71 0.66 -5.09
N LYS A 670 16.75 -0.18 -5.11
CA LYS A 670 18.13 0.23 -5.34
C LYS A 670 18.28 0.91 -6.70
N HIS A 671 17.77 0.28 -7.75
CA HIS A 671 17.81 0.85 -9.10
C HIS A 671 17.13 2.23 -9.14
N ARG A 672 15.91 2.33 -8.59
CA ARG A 672 15.15 3.58 -8.53
C ARG A 672 15.85 4.66 -7.69
N SER A 673 16.51 4.30 -6.60
CA SER A 673 17.27 5.22 -5.76
C SER A 673 18.47 5.79 -6.51
N LEU A 674 19.25 4.94 -7.17
CA LEU A 674 20.44 5.35 -7.91
C LEU A 674 20.11 6.18 -9.16
N GLU A 675 19.03 5.84 -9.85
CA GLU A 675 18.55 6.61 -11.00
C GLU A 675 18.20 8.07 -10.63
N LEU A 676 17.70 8.32 -9.41
CA LEU A 676 17.47 9.68 -8.92
C LEU A 676 18.79 10.47 -8.84
N PHE A 677 19.86 9.85 -8.33
CA PHE A 677 21.19 10.48 -8.30
C PHE A 677 21.74 10.75 -9.69
N GLU A 678 21.58 9.80 -10.62
CA GLU A 678 22.01 9.96 -12.03
C GLU A 678 21.29 11.12 -12.72
N ARG A 679 20.04 11.38 -12.34
CA ARG A 679 19.23 12.53 -12.81
C ARG A 679 19.53 13.84 -12.07
N GLY A 680 20.54 13.88 -11.19
CA GLY A 680 20.89 15.06 -10.40
C GLY A 680 19.90 15.38 -9.27
N GLN A 681 19.03 14.42 -8.90
CA GLN A 681 18.09 14.53 -7.79
C GLN A 681 18.65 13.84 -6.54
N LYS A 682 18.13 14.18 -5.37
CA LYS A 682 18.50 13.50 -4.13
C LYS A 682 17.73 12.17 -4.04
N GLY A 683 18.38 11.05 -4.31
CA GLY A 683 17.84 9.73 -4.00
C GLY A 683 17.86 9.46 -2.49
N PRO A 684 17.06 8.51 -1.98
CA PRO A 684 17.02 8.20 -0.55
C PRO A 684 18.34 7.61 -0.05
N VAL A 685 18.96 6.69 -0.81
CA VAL A 685 20.20 6.02 -0.42
C VAL A 685 21.21 6.08 -1.57
N SER A 686 22.39 6.64 -1.29
CA SER A 686 23.48 6.75 -2.26
C SER A 686 24.13 5.39 -2.54
N LYS A 687 24.97 5.32 -3.59
CA LYS A 687 25.77 4.12 -3.88
C LYS A 687 26.60 3.66 -2.67
N GLU A 688 27.29 4.60 -2.01
CA GLU A 688 28.05 4.34 -0.79
C GLU A 688 27.14 3.88 0.37
N GLY A 689 25.94 4.46 0.48
CA GLY A 689 24.95 4.03 1.46
C GLY A 689 24.57 2.55 1.31
N PHE A 690 24.37 2.06 0.08
CA PHE A 690 24.13 0.63 -0.18
C PHE A 690 25.36 -0.23 0.15
N GLU A 691 26.56 0.21 -0.22
CA GLU A 691 27.80 -0.55 0.01
C GLU A 691 28.14 -0.68 1.51
N ASN A 692 27.82 0.34 2.31
CA ASN A 692 28.10 0.41 3.74
C ASN A 692 26.97 -0.09 4.64
N ALA A 693 25.78 -0.35 4.08
CA ALA A 693 24.58 -0.76 4.82
C ALA A 693 24.72 -2.11 5.54
N LEU A 694 23.91 -2.28 6.58
CA LEU A 694 23.68 -3.56 7.24
C LEU A 694 22.41 -4.22 6.68
N TYR A 695 22.55 -5.46 6.20
CA TYR A 695 21.49 -6.27 5.62
C TYR A 695 21.04 -7.31 6.64
N MET A 696 19.78 -7.24 7.05
CA MET A 696 19.21 -8.01 8.14
C MET A 696 18.19 -9.01 7.59
N MET A 697 18.23 -10.27 8.06
CA MET A 697 17.28 -11.31 7.67
C MET A 697 16.66 -12.01 8.89
N ASP A 698 15.34 -11.83 9.05
CA ASP A 698 14.46 -12.46 10.05
C ASP A 698 13.33 -13.23 9.35
N ILE A 699 13.62 -14.41 8.82
CA ILE A 699 12.64 -15.20 8.07
C ILE A 699 12.85 -16.70 8.21
N GLY A 700 11.79 -17.47 7.97
CA GLY A 700 11.80 -18.93 8.01
C GLY A 700 10.95 -19.51 9.14
N HIS A 701 10.42 -18.69 10.05
CA HIS A 701 9.55 -19.16 11.12
C HIS A 701 8.29 -19.81 10.52
N ASN A 702 7.62 -19.11 9.61
CA ASN A 702 6.42 -19.61 8.92
C ASN A 702 6.72 -20.90 8.13
N ASP A 703 7.89 -21.00 7.51
CA ASP A 703 8.33 -22.21 6.81
C ASP A 703 8.50 -23.40 7.77
N VAL A 704 9.18 -23.20 8.91
CA VAL A 704 9.34 -24.27 9.90
C VAL A 704 7.99 -24.74 10.43
N ALA A 705 7.08 -23.81 10.74
CA ALA A 705 5.71 -24.15 11.14
C ALA A 705 4.98 -24.94 10.04
N GLY A 706 5.14 -24.57 8.77
CA GLY A 706 4.59 -25.31 7.62
C GLY A 706 5.18 -26.72 7.47
N VAL A 707 6.50 -26.87 7.60
CA VAL A 707 7.20 -28.17 7.49
C VAL A 707 6.74 -29.16 8.56
N MET A 708 6.40 -28.67 9.77
CA MET A 708 5.89 -29.50 10.87
C MET A 708 4.58 -30.23 10.54
N HIS A 709 3.81 -29.74 9.57
CA HIS A 709 2.60 -30.41 9.09
C HIS A 709 2.90 -31.56 8.10
N THR A 710 4.17 -31.91 7.92
CA THR A 710 4.62 -33.00 7.05
C THR A 710 5.34 -34.09 7.86
N PRO A 711 5.39 -35.34 7.36
CA PRO A 711 6.10 -36.43 8.03
C PRO A 711 7.56 -36.09 8.37
N SER A 712 8.01 -36.45 9.57
CA SER A 712 9.30 -35.98 10.12
C SER A 712 10.55 -36.43 9.35
N ASP A 713 10.45 -37.51 8.58
CA ASP A 713 11.45 -37.99 7.63
C ASP A 713 11.66 -37.03 6.45
N ASN A 714 10.68 -36.18 6.13
CA ASN A 714 10.78 -35.17 5.06
C ASN A 714 11.36 -33.83 5.51
N TRP A 715 11.45 -33.57 6.82
CA TRP A 715 11.88 -32.27 7.34
C TRP A 715 13.28 -31.88 6.88
N ASP A 716 14.21 -32.84 6.91
CA ASP A 716 15.60 -32.63 6.53
C ASP A 716 15.74 -32.19 5.05
N LYS A 717 14.92 -32.76 4.15
CA LYS A 717 14.83 -32.36 2.74
C LYS A 717 14.25 -30.95 2.60
N LYS A 718 13.09 -30.70 3.20
CA LYS A 718 12.41 -29.39 3.12
C LYS A 718 13.27 -28.25 3.69
N PHE A 719 13.93 -28.47 4.82
CA PHE A 719 14.84 -27.47 5.38
C PHE A 719 16.07 -27.22 4.51
N ARG A 720 16.56 -28.20 3.73
CA ARG A 720 17.61 -27.96 2.74
C ARG A 720 17.13 -27.06 1.60
N GLU A 721 15.91 -27.29 1.11
CA GLU A 721 15.30 -26.49 0.04
C GLU A 721 15.14 -25.03 0.52
N ILE A 722 14.54 -24.83 1.70
CA ILE A 722 14.38 -23.51 2.32
C ILE A 722 15.73 -22.79 2.50
N VAL A 723 16.73 -23.47 3.09
CA VAL A 723 18.06 -22.87 3.28
C VAL A 723 18.76 -22.59 1.94
N GLY A 724 18.46 -23.35 0.89
CA GLY A 724 18.90 -23.08 -0.48
C GLY A 724 18.38 -21.74 -1.01
N GLU A 725 17.11 -21.43 -0.79
CA GLU A 725 16.53 -20.15 -1.20
C GLU A 725 17.11 -18.96 -0.40
N ILE A 726 17.40 -19.14 0.90
CA ILE A 726 18.13 -18.12 1.68
C ILE A 726 19.53 -17.90 1.10
N LYS A 727 20.21 -18.96 0.66
CA LYS A 727 21.53 -18.86 0.02
C LYS A 727 21.46 -18.04 -1.28
N ASP A 728 20.43 -18.25 -2.08
CA ASP A 728 20.23 -17.49 -3.32
C ASP A 728 19.91 -16.02 -3.03
N ALA A 729 19.07 -15.73 -2.03
CA ALA A 729 18.81 -14.36 -1.56
C ALA A 729 20.09 -13.63 -1.12
N ILE A 730 20.94 -14.27 -0.30
CA ILE A 730 22.23 -13.68 0.14
C ILE A 730 23.12 -13.38 -1.06
N ARG A 731 23.16 -14.28 -2.06
CA ARG A 731 23.97 -14.11 -3.27
C ARG A 731 23.47 -12.94 -4.12
N ILE A 732 22.16 -12.86 -4.37
CA ILE A 732 21.58 -11.75 -5.14
C ILE A 732 21.88 -10.41 -4.46
N LEU A 733 21.72 -10.32 -3.13
CA LEU A 733 22.06 -9.11 -2.38
C LEU A 733 23.56 -8.78 -2.46
N TYR A 734 24.42 -9.79 -2.34
CA TYR A 734 25.88 -9.63 -2.46
C TYR A 734 26.29 -9.13 -3.85
N ASP A 735 25.73 -9.72 -4.91
CA ASP A 735 25.94 -9.29 -6.30
C ASP A 735 25.42 -7.87 -6.52
N ASN A 736 24.42 -7.46 -5.73
CA ASN A 736 23.92 -6.09 -5.63
C ASN A 736 24.64 -5.23 -4.58
N GLY A 737 25.88 -5.56 -4.20
CA GLY A 737 26.75 -4.69 -3.41
C GLY A 737 26.62 -4.84 -1.90
N ALA A 738 25.75 -5.70 -1.38
CA ALA A 738 25.65 -5.96 0.04
C ALA A 738 26.94 -6.60 0.59
N ARG A 739 27.45 -6.10 1.71
CA ARG A 739 28.70 -6.61 2.32
C ARG A 739 28.56 -6.98 3.78
N LYS A 740 27.55 -6.51 4.50
CA LYS A 740 27.40 -6.75 5.93
C LYS A 740 26.05 -7.39 6.17
N PHE A 741 26.04 -8.64 6.62
CA PHE A 741 24.83 -9.42 6.83
C PHE A 741 24.69 -9.79 8.30
N TRP A 742 23.51 -9.54 8.84
CA TRP A 742 23.06 -10.07 10.12
C TRP A 742 21.84 -10.97 9.88
N ILE A 743 22.02 -12.27 10.11
CA ILE A 743 21.02 -13.29 9.82
C ILE A 743 20.75 -13.99 11.13
N HIS A 744 19.48 -14.20 11.51
CA HIS A 744 19.19 -14.99 12.70
C HIS A 744 18.31 -16.19 12.42
N GLY A 745 18.47 -17.21 13.25
CA GLY A 745 17.60 -18.38 13.22
C GLY A 745 16.19 -18.07 13.68
N THR A 746 15.29 -19.04 13.53
CA THR A 746 13.96 -18.95 14.12
C THR A 746 14.03 -19.03 15.64
N GLY A 747 12.98 -18.54 16.30
CA GLY A 747 12.80 -18.64 17.74
C GLY A 747 12.52 -20.07 18.23
N ALA A 748 12.35 -20.21 19.55
CA ALA A 748 11.85 -21.45 20.15
C ALA A 748 10.34 -21.62 19.88
N LEU A 749 10.00 -22.13 18.68
CA LEU A 749 8.61 -22.31 18.22
C LEU A 749 7.75 -23.09 19.22
N GLY A 750 8.31 -24.13 19.83
CA GLY A 750 7.57 -24.94 20.80
C GLY A 750 7.17 -24.18 22.06
N CYS A 751 7.73 -22.98 22.29
CA CYS A 751 7.39 -22.11 23.40
C CYS A 751 6.38 -21.02 23.02
N LEU A 752 5.83 -21.02 21.81
CA LEU A 752 4.76 -20.11 21.43
C LEU A 752 3.46 -20.52 22.13
N PRO A 753 2.81 -19.63 22.91
CA PRO A 753 1.55 -19.98 23.58
C PRO A 753 0.47 -20.48 22.63
N ALA A 754 0.38 -19.91 21.42
CA ALA A 754 -0.60 -20.36 20.42
C ALA A 754 -0.39 -21.84 20.06
N LEU A 755 0.85 -22.25 19.79
CA LEU A 755 1.18 -23.63 19.46
C LEU A 755 1.01 -24.56 20.67
N VAL A 756 1.49 -24.16 21.85
CA VAL A 756 1.35 -24.96 23.10
C VAL A 756 -0.12 -25.29 23.40
N VAL A 757 -1.04 -24.37 23.13
CA VAL A 757 -2.47 -24.58 23.38
C VAL A 757 -3.16 -25.35 22.26
N GLN A 758 -2.76 -25.14 21.00
CA GLN A 758 -3.40 -25.74 19.83
C GLN A 758 -2.95 -27.17 19.55
N GLU A 759 -1.66 -27.44 19.79
CA GLU A 759 -0.99 -28.65 19.30
C GLU A 759 -0.86 -29.70 20.40
N LYS A 760 -0.99 -30.97 20.01
CA LYS A 760 -0.71 -32.10 20.91
C LYS A 760 0.75 -32.49 20.81
N GLY A 761 1.37 -32.80 21.94
CA GLY A 761 2.73 -33.33 21.93
C GLY A 761 3.36 -33.40 23.32
N GLU A 762 4.55 -34.00 23.36
CA GLU A 762 5.39 -34.00 24.54
C GLU A 762 5.91 -32.58 24.82
N HIS A 763 5.77 -32.17 26.07
CA HIS A 763 6.29 -30.90 26.57
C HIS A 763 7.60 -31.16 27.30
N ASP A 764 8.56 -30.24 27.16
CA ASP A 764 9.78 -30.25 27.95
C ASP A 764 9.52 -29.75 29.39
N ALA A 765 10.57 -29.72 30.21
CA ALA A 765 10.50 -29.31 31.61
C ALA A 765 10.01 -27.85 31.82
N HIS A 766 9.96 -27.04 30.76
CA HIS A 766 9.54 -25.65 30.80
C HIS A 766 8.16 -25.43 30.16
N GLY A 767 7.47 -26.52 29.78
CA GLY A 767 6.14 -26.44 29.17
C GLY A 767 6.18 -26.06 27.69
N CYS A 768 7.31 -26.23 27.00
CA CYS A 768 7.39 -26.03 25.56
C CYS A 768 7.27 -27.35 24.80
N LEU A 769 6.62 -27.34 23.62
CA LEU A 769 6.52 -28.50 22.75
C LEU A 769 7.89 -28.96 22.24
N ALA A 770 8.34 -30.12 22.70
CA ALA A 770 9.69 -30.62 22.45
C ALA A 770 9.95 -30.87 20.95
N ASN A 771 8.94 -31.38 20.24
CA ASN A 771 9.07 -31.70 18.81
C ASN A 771 9.18 -30.44 17.92
N TYR A 772 8.43 -29.39 18.24
CA TYR A 772 8.54 -28.09 17.57
C TYR A 772 9.90 -27.45 17.79
N ASN A 773 10.40 -27.48 19.03
CA ASN A 773 11.74 -27.00 19.35
C ASN A 773 12.85 -27.84 18.69
N LYS A 774 12.63 -29.15 18.49
CA LYS A 774 13.55 -30.01 17.73
C LYS A 774 13.64 -29.56 16.27
N ALA A 775 12.51 -29.29 15.62
CA ALA A 775 12.49 -28.82 14.24
C ALA A 775 13.15 -27.43 14.08
N ALA A 776 12.83 -26.48 14.96
CA ALA A 776 13.46 -25.17 14.96
C ALA A 776 15.00 -25.27 15.08
N ARG A 777 15.51 -26.12 15.98
CA ARG A 777 16.95 -26.38 16.09
C ARG A 777 17.56 -27.04 14.85
N GLN A 778 16.85 -27.97 14.20
CA GLN A 778 17.33 -28.60 12.97
C GLN A 778 17.46 -27.59 11.83
N PHE A 779 16.45 -26.75 11.63
CA PHE A 779 16.50 -25.65 10.67
C PHE A 779 17.63 -24.67 10.98
N ASN A 780 17.70 -24.18 12.22
CA ASN A 780 18.72 -23.22 12.67
C ASN A 780 20.14 -23.76 12.53
N LYS A 781 20.35 -25.07 12.74
CA LYS A 781 21.66 -25.69 12.51
C LYS A 781 22.08 -25.62 11.05
N LYS A 782 21.15 -25.86 10.11
CA LYS A 782 21.42 -25.74 8.66
C LYS A 782 21.68 -24.30 8.26
N LEU A 783 20.90 -23.35 8.76
CA LEU A 783 21.09 -21.92 8.50
C LEU A 783 22.43 -21.40 9.06
N SER A 784 22.81 -21.83 10.26
CA SER A 784 24.12 -21.49 10.84
C SER A 784 25.28 -22.04 10.01
N ASN A 785 25.16 -23.29 9.55
CA ASN A 785 26.15 -23.90 8.65
C ASN A 785 26.20 -23.18 7.28
N LEU A 786 25.07 -22.73 6.73
CA LEU A 786 25.04 -21.89 5.53
C LEU A 786 25.80 -20.58 5.76
N CYS A 787 25.59 -19.91 6.90
CA CYS A 787 26.33 -18.70 7.22
C CYS A 787 27.85 -18.96 7.30
N ASP A 788 28.27 -20.12 7.81
CA ASP A 788 29.68 -20.53 7.78
C ASP A 788 30.21 -20.72 6.35
N GLU A 789 29.43 -21.38 5.49
CA GLU A 789 29.77 -21.58 4.08
C GLU A 789 29.89 -20.23 3.34
N MET A 790 28.93 -19.34 3.53
CA MET A 790 28.90 -18.03 2.86
C MET A 790 30.06 -17.14 3.32
N ARG A 791 30.51 -17.20 4.57
CA ARG A 791 31.72 -16.49 5.02
C ARG A 791 32.99 -16.93 4.27
N LEU A 792 33.05 -18.19 3.82
CA LEU A 792 34.18 -18.71 3.05
C LEU A 792 34.07 -18.36 1.55
N GLN A 793 32.85 -18.30 1.02
CA GLN A 793 32.60 -18.07 -0.41
C GLN A 793 32.56 -16.59 -0.79
N LEU A 794 31.94 -15.75 0.04
CA LEU A 794 31.67 -14.34 -0.28
C LEU A 794 32.83 -13.47 0.22
N LYS A 795 33.77 -13.19 -0.69
CA LYS A 795 34.93 -12.35 -0.39
C LYS A 795 34.48 -10.96 0.06
N ASN A 796 35.15 -10.43 1.09
CA ASN A 796 34.89 -9.12 1.67
C ASN A 796 33.48 -8.95 2.27
N ALA A 797 32.71 -10.02 2.45
CA ALA A 797 31.45 -9.99 3.19
C ALA A 797 31.67 -10.35 4.66
N THR A 798 31.04 -9.59 5.56
CA THR A 798 30.87 -9.95 6.96
C THR A 798 29.50 -10.57 7.13
N ILE A 799 29.41 -11.81 7.61
CA ILE A 799 28.14 -12.51 7.83
C ILE A 799 28.09 -13.01 9.26
N VAL A 800 27.11 -12.51 10.00
CA VAL A 800 26.89 -12.84 11.41
C VAL A 800 25.60 -13.63 11.54
N TYR A 801 25.70 -14.82 12.12
CA TYR A 801 24.54 -15.63 12.51
C TYR A 801 24.19 -15.36 13.97
N THR A 802 22.92 -15.07 14.31
CA THR A 802 22.45 -14.97 15.70
C THR A 802 21.50 -16.11 16.07
N ASP A 803 21.76 -16.75 17.21
CA ASP A 803 20.93 -17.83 17.76
C ASP A 803 19.71 -17.28 18.50
N MET A 804 18.68 -16.88 17.75
CA MET A 804 17.42 -16.39 18.29
C MET A 804 16.64 -17.48 19.06
N PHE A 805 16.90 -18.76 18.77
CA PHE A 805 16.30 -19.87 19.53
C PHE A 805 16.77 -19.81 20.98
N ALA A 806 18.08 -19.71 21.20
CA ALA A 806 18.66 -19.62 22.54
C ALA A 806 18.13 -18.40 23.32
N ILE A 807 18.02 -17.24 22.66
CA ILE A 807 17.45 -16.02 23.25
C ILE A 807 16.00 -16.27 23.71
N LYS A 808 15.12 -16.68 22.79
CA LYS A 808 13.68 -16.83 23.11
C LYS A 808 13.41 -17.98 24.09
N TYR A 809 14.19 -19.07 24.03
CA TYR A 809 14.08 -20.18 24.98
C TYR A 809 14.51 -19.77 26.39
N ASP A 810 15.56 -18.96 26.53
CA ASP A 810 16.06 -18.48 27.83
C ASP A 810 15.02 -17.61 28.56
N PHE A 811 14.19 -16.86 27.81
CA PHE A 811 13.10 -16.09 28.39
C PHE A 811 12.04 -16.97 29.07
N VAL A 812 11.87 -18.21 28.62
CA VAL A 812 10.92 -19.16 29.20
C VAL A 812 11.61 -19.98 30.28
N ALA A 813 12.77 -20.56 29.99
CA ALA A 813 13.50 -21.41 30.92
C ALA A 813 13.98 -20.66 32.18
N ASN A 814 14.39 -19.40 32.02
CA ASN A 814 14.93 -18.55 33.08
C ASN A 814 14.10 -17.28 33.29
N HIS A 815 12.77 -17.38 33.13
CA HIS A 815 11.85 -16.24 33.11
C HIS A 815 11.94 -15.31 34.33
N THR A 816 12.22 -15.83 35.52
CA THR A 816 12.36 -15.03 36.75
C THR A 816 13.55 -14.06 36.70
N LYS A 817 14.63 -14.40 36.00
CA LYS A 817 15.80 -13.51 35.76
C LYS A 817 15.40 -12.20 35.09
N TYR A 818 14.34 -12.24 34.28
CA TYR A 818 13.84 -11.10 33.51
C TYR A 818 12.63 -10.42 34.19
N GLY A 819 12.21 -10.92 35.36
CA GLY A 819 11.01 -10.46 36.05
C GLY A 819 9.71 -10.86 35.34
N ILE A 820 9.73 -11.92 34.54
CA ILE A 820 8.56 -12.45 33.84
C ILE A 820 7.87 -13.44 34.78
N LYS A 821 6.61 -13.19 35.11
CA LYS A 821 5.85 -14.08 36.02
C LYS A 821 5.29 -15.30 35.29
N TRP A 822 4.77 -15.09 34.07
CA TRP A 822 4.09 -16.11 33.28
C TRP A 822 4.68 -16.15 31.87
N PRO A 823 5.70 -16.99 31.62
CA PRO A 823 6.44 -16.95 30.35
C PRO A 823 5.63 -17.42 29.13
N LEU A 824 4.54 -18.17 29.34
CA LEU A 824 3.65 -18.66 28.29
C LEU A 824 2.30 -17.94 28.26
N MET A 825 2.17 -16.80 28.95
CA MET A 825 0.95 -15.99 28.92
C MET A 825 0.92 -15.07 27.70
N VAL A 826 -0.26 -14.91 27.13
CA VAL A 826 -0.60 -13.98 26.05
C VAL A 826 -1.18 -12.70 26.64
N CYS A 827 -0.70 -11.54 26.18
CA CYS A 827 -1.21 -10.26 26.66
C CYS A 827 -2.57 -9.92 26.05
N CYS A 828 -2.71 -10.08 24.73
CA CYS A 828 -3.90 -9.82 23.94
C CYS A 828 -4.60 -11.14 23.62
N GLY A 829 -5.54 -11.52 24.48
CA GLY A 829 -6.05 -12.87 24.54
C GLY A 829 -7.54 -12.99 24.80
N ASN A 830 -8.01 -14.23 24.94
CA ASN A 830 -9.43 -14.55 25.18
C ASN A 830 -9.63 -15.80 26.06
N GLY A 831 -8.57 -16.28 26.72
CA GLY A 831 -8.53 -17.62 27.30
C GLY A 831 -8.49 -17.68 28.82
N GLY A 832 -8.16 -16.56 29.49
CA GLY A 832 -7.80 -16.57 30.90
C GLY A 832 -6.53 -17.41 31.19
N PRO A 833 -6.02 -17.38 32.43
CA PRO A 833 -4.80 -18.10 32.79
C PRO A 833 -4.92 -19.64 32.61
N PRO A 834 -3.82 -20.36 32.36
CA PRO A 834 -2.43 -19.89 32.42
C PRO A 834 -1.88 -19.26 31.13
N TYR A 835 -2.55 -19.45 29.99
CA TYR A 835 -2.05 -19.00 28.68
C TYR A 835 -2.70 -17.72 28.17
N ASN A 836 -3.91 -17.40 28.61
CA ASN A 836 -4.78 -16.36 28.03
C ASN A 836 -5.03 -16.55 26.52
N PHE A 837 -5.03 -17.79 26.02
CA PHE A 837 -5.25 -18.08 24.60
C PHE A 837 -6.38 -19.09 24.41
N LYS A 838 -7.26 -18.83 23.45
CA LYS A 838 -8.36 -19.74 23.08
C LYS A 838 -8.36 -20.01 21.57
N PRO A 839 -8.10 -21.26 21.14
CA PRO A 839 -8.11 -21.61 19.72
C PRO A 839 -9.43 -21.24 19.03
N GLY A 840 -9.35 -20.67 17.82
CA GLY A 840 -10.50 -20.31 17.00
C GLY A 840 -11.27 -19.06 17.47
N LYS A 841 -10.87 -18.41 18.57
CA LYS A 841 -11.43 -17.12 19.01
C LYS A 841 -10.41 -16.00 18.78
N PHE A 842 -10.61 -15.26 17.69
CA PHE A 842 -9.85 -14.05 17.37
C PHE A 842 -10.32 -12.87 18.21
N GLY A 843 -9.44 -11.86 18.35
CA GLY A 843 -9.72 -10.64 19.11
C GLY A 843 -8.94 -10.56 20.41
N CYS A 844 -9.23 -9.53 21.21
CA CYS A 844 -8.42 -9.11 22.34
C CYS A 844 -9.29 -8.75 23.55
N ASP A 845 -10.18 -9.66 23.95
CA ASP A 845 -11.16 -9.35 25.01
C ASP A 845 -10.53 -9.32 26.41
N ASP A 846 -9.43 -10.05 26.61
CA ASP A 846 -8.68 -10.10 27.87
C ASP A 846 -7.26 -9.58 27.62
N LEU A 847 -7.01 -8.36 28.09
CA LEU A 847 -5.84 -7.56 27.77
C LEU A 847 -5.00 -7.31 29.02
N CYS A 848 -3.69 -7.54 28.94
CA CYS A 848 -2.79 -7.22 30.04
C CYS A 848 -2.63 -5.71 30.27
N GLU A 849 -2.32 -5.30 31.49
CA GLU A 849 -2.11 -3.88 31.84
C GLU A 849 -0.89 -3.28 31.12
N PRO A 850 -0.91 -1.99 30.72
CA PRO A 850 0.27 -1.31 30.18
C PRO A 850 1.47 -1.44 31.14
N GLY A 851 2.63 -1.86 30.61
CA GLY A 851 3.85 -2.07 31.40
C GLY A 851 4.00 -3.46 32.02
N SER A 852 3.03 -4.36 31.79
CA SER A 852 3.17 -5.77 32.18
C SER A 852 4.37 -6.42 31.48
N LYS A 853 5.19 -7.17 32.23
CA LYS A 853 6.31 -7.94 31.70
C LYS A 853 5.85 -9.28 31.10
N VAL A 854 5.02 -9.19 30.05
CA VAL A 854 4.50 -10.35 29.30
C VAL A 854 5.29 -10.46 27.99
N LEU A 855 5.74 -11.66 27.65
CA LEU A 855 6.53 -11.89 26.44
C LEU A 855 5.69 -11.83 25.16
N SER A 856 4.56 -12.53 25.15
CA SER A 856 3.76 -12.74 23.94
C SER A 856 2.60 -11.77 23.86
N TRP A 857 2.46 -11.10 22.71
CA TRP A 857 1.34 -10.23 22.41
C TRP A 857 0.08 -11.06 22.15
N ASP A 858 0.09 -11.92 21.13
CA ASP A 858 -1.10 -12.63 20.61
C ASP A 858 -0.95 -14.16 20.58
N GLY A 859 0.11 -14.69 21.22
CA GLY A 859 0.46 -16.10 21.21
C GLY A 859 1.52 -16.48 20.18
N VAL A 860 1.89 -15.57 19.28
CA VAL A 860 2.96 -15.76 18.28
C VAL A 860 3.99 -14.63 18.37
N HIS A 861 3.53 -13.38 18.36
CA HIS A 861 4.38 -12.19 18.30
C HIS A 861 4.76 -11.71 19.70
N PHE A 862 5.82 -10.91 19.78
CA PHE A 862 6.27 -10.30 21.02
C PHE A 862 5.55 -8.98 21.30
N THR A 863 5.41 -8.69 22.60
CA THR A 863 5.10 -7.33 23.08
C THR A 863 6.30 -6.40 22.87
N ASP A 864 6.13 -5.09 23.06
CA ASP A 864 7.20 -4.08 23.10
C ASP A 864 8.29 -4.51 24.09
N PHE A 865 7.91 -5.01 25.26
CA PHE A 865 8.83 -5.54 26.27
C PHE A 865 9.63 -6.75 25.76
N GLY A 866 8.95 -7.75 25.17
CA GLY A 866 9.60 -8.95 24.65
C GLY A 866 10.57 -8.64 23.51
N SER A 867 10.16 -7.75 22.60
CA SER A 867 10.97 -7.26 21.48
C SER A 867 12.21 -6.53 21.97
N GLY A 868 12.08 -5.62 22.95
CA GLY A 868 13.21 -4.89 23.50
C GLY A 868 14.22 -5.78 24.22
N LEU A 869 13.74 -6.80 24.94
CA LEU A 869 14.62 -7.76 25.59
C LEU A 869 15.40 -8.62 24.58
N ALA A 870 14.72 -9.09 23.52
CA ALA A 870 15.35 -9.84 22.44
C ALA A 870 16.40 -9.00 21.70
N ALA A 871 16.06 -7.76 21.34
CA ALA A 871 16.98 -6.84 20.69
C ALA A 871 18.23 -6.59 21.56
N LYS A 872 18.07 -6.34 22.87
CA LYS A 872 19.19 -6.15 23.80
C LYS A 872 20.18 -7.32 23.79
N LEU A 873 19.67 -8.55 23.84
CA LEU A 873 20.53 -9.75 23.81
C LEU A 873 21.16 -9.96 22.44
N ALA A 874 20.44 -9.72 21.34
CA ALA A 874 20.99 -9.77 19.99
C ALA A 874 22.12 -8.74 19.78
N MET A 875 21.94 -7.50 20.24
CA MET A 875 22.93 -6.42 20.15
C MET A 875 24.23 -6.72 20.89
N SER A 876 24.17 -7.51 21.98
CA SER A 876 25.34 -7.86 22.80
C SER A 876 26.42 -8.66 22.05
N GLY A 877 26.02 -9.41 21.02
CA GLY A 877 26.91 -10.34 20.30
C GLY A 877 27.18 -11.66 21.01
N GLU A 878 26.71 -11.88 22.24
CA GLU A 878 26.98 -13.14 22.98
C GLU A 878 26.36 -14.37 22.31
N TYR A 879 25.22 -14.18 21.66
CA TYR A 879 24.47 -15.21 20.92
C TYR A 879 24.84 -15.25 19.43
N SER A 880 25.91 -14.57 19.03
CA SER A 880 26.30 -14.45 17.62
C SER A 880 27.50 -15.33 17.24
N LYS A 881 27.54 -15.72 15.97
CA LYS A 881 28.63 -16.46 15.33
C LYS A 881 29.08 -15.74 14.05
N PRO A 882 30.29 -15.15 14.03
CA PRO A 882 31.23 -15.02 15.15
C PRO A 882 30.67 -14.14 16.27
N LYS A 883 31.21 -14.24 17.49
CA LYS A 883 30.83 -13.38 18.60
C LYS A 883 31.25 -11.93 18.31
N VAL A 884 30.30 -11.10 17.92
CA VAL A 884 30.53 -9.71 17.55
C VAL A 884 29.34 -8.85 17.96
N LYS A 885 29.61 -7.67 18.53
CA LYS A 885 28.55 -6.70 18.85
C LYS A 885 27.94 -6.19 17.55
N LEU A 886 26.62 -6.19 17.44
CA LEU A 886 25.94 -5.81 16.20
C LEU A 886 26.29 -4.37 15.78
N ALA A 887 26.40 -3.44 16.73
CA ALA A 887 26.81 -2.06 16.48
C ALA A 887 28.18 -1.89 15.81
N SER A 888 29.09 -2.86 15.95
CA SER A 888 30.40 -2.79 15.30
C SER A 888 30.35 -3.00 13.79
N LEU A 889 29.25 -3.56 13.26
CA LEU A 889 29.09 -3.75 11.81
C LEU A 889 28.86 -2.42 11.09
N VAL A 890 28.20 -1.45 11.74
CA VAL A 890 27.88 -0.15 11.13
C VAL A 890 28.91 0.93 11.48
N ASN A 891 29.57 0.84 12.63
CA ASN A 891 30.50 1.87 13.14
C ASN A 891 31.98 1.63 12.78
N ALA A 892 32.29 0.70 11.88
CA ALA A 892 33.66 0.51 11.42
C ALA A 892 34.06 1.68 10.51
N VAL A 893 34.70 2.70 11.11
CA VAL A 893 35.34 3.82 10.41
C VAL A 893 36.13 3.29 9.23
N ALA A 894 35.83 3.75 8.02
CA ALA A 894 36.65 3.54 6.85
C ALA A 894 38.05 4.07 7.17
N SER A 895 38.97 3.16 7.51
CA SER A 895 40.38 3.53 7.57
C SER A 895 40.78 3.98 6.17
N PRO A 896 41.32 5.19 5.99
CA PRO A 896 41.73 5.64 4.67
C PRO A 896 42.80 4.68 4.17
N SER A 897 42.60 4.18 2.95
CA SER A 897 43.61 3.41 2.23
C SER A 897 44.88 4.25 2.11
N ARG A 898 45.84 4.05 3.02
CA ARG A 898 47.21 4.49 2.80
C ARG A 898 47.95 3.36 2.11
N ASN A 899 48.44 3.71 0.93
CA ASN A 899 49.41 3.05 0.07
C ASN A 899 50.16 1.86 0.67
N GLY A 900 50.29 0.82 -0.14
CA GLY A 900 51.01 -0.40 0.21
C GLY A 900 52.43 -0.12 0.69
N ASP A 901 52.81 -0.76 1.79
CA ASP A 901 53.79 -1.83 1.76
C ASP A 901 53.70 -2.61 3.08
N ARG A 902 53.79 -3.95 2.98
CA ARG A 902 54.06 -4.95 4.06
C ARG A 902 53.30 -4.86 5.40
N GLY A 903 52.45 -5.87 5.65
CA GLY A 903 51.96 -6.15 7.00
C GLY A 903 50.93 -7.27 7.16
N CYS A 904 51.08 -8.42 6.48
CA CYS A 904 50.34 -9.63 6.89
C CYS A 904 50.96 -10.18 8.18
N GLN A 905 50.24 -10.05 9.31
CA GLN A 905 50.19 -10.96 10.47
C GLN A 905 49.87 -10.15 11.75
N ALA A 906 48.65 -10.28 12.27
CA ALA A 906 48.37 -10.27 13.72
C ALA A 906 46.85 -10.32 13.99
N TRP A 907 46.23 -11.49 13.81
CA TRP A 907 44.99 -11.85 14.54
C TRP A 907 45.04 -13.35 14.82
N TYR A 908 45.94 -13.78 15.70
CA TYR A 908 45.89 -15.05 16.44
C TYR A 908 47.04 -15.08 17.45
N ARG A 909 46.76 -14.88 18.75
CA ARG A 909 47.38 -15.62 19.90
C ARG A 909 46.93 -15.11 21.27
N GLY A 910 46.66 -16.07 22.15
CA GLY A 910 46.44 -15.96 23.61
C GLY A 910 45.10 -16.60 23.99
N HIS A 911 45.00 -17.83 24.50
CA HIS A 911 45.84 -18.49 25.51
C HIS A 911 45.96 -20.01 25.29
N ASN A 912 47.14 -20.52 25.63
CA ASN A 912 47.51 -21.94 25.69
C ASN A 912 47.32 -22.45 27.12
N HIS A 913 46.77 -23.66 27.29
CA HIS A 913 47.24 -24.59 28.32
C HIS A 913 47.07 -26.07 27.89
N ARG A 914 48.23 -26.68 27.64
CA ARG A 914 48.68 -28.09 27.79
C ARG A 914 47.72 -29.26 27.48
N GLY A 915 48.16 -30.09 26.53
CA GLY A 915 47.82 -31.51 26.42
C GLY A 915 48.43 -32.11 25.15
N GLY A 916 49.59 -32.76 25.28
CA GLY A 916 50.34 -33.35 24.16
C GLY A 916 49.73 -34.65 23.62
N GLY A 917 50.00 -34.95 22.35
CA GLY A 917 49.57 -36.20 21.72
C GLY A 917 49.80 -36.29 20.22
N SER A 918 51.07 -36.37 19.82
CA SER A 918 51.68 -37.31 18.87
C SER A 918 50.94 -37.81 17.60
N TYR A 919 51.70 -37.81 16.49
CA TYR A 919 51.61 -38.63 15.25
C TYR A 919 50.52 -38.24 14.22
N ARG A 920 50.70 -38.31 12.89
CA ARG A 920 51.82 -38.54 11.95
C ARG A 920 51.29 -38.13 10.57
N ASN A 921 52.13 -37.51 9.73
CA ASN A 921 51.87 -37.32 8.31
C ASN A 921 51.87 -38.65 7.55
N TYR A 922 50.98 -38.79 6.55
CA TYR A 922 51.29 -39.47 5.30
C TYR A 922 50.51 -38.81 4.15
N SER A 923 51.28 -38.25 3.21
CA SER A 923 50.87 -37.99 1.83
C SER A 923 50.84 -39.29 1.02
N ILE A 924 50.09 -39.35 -0.09
CA ILE A 924 50.57 -39.67 -1.46
C ILE A 924 49.38 -39.88 -2.44
N ARG A 925 49.48 -39.17 -3.59
CA ARG A 925 49.16 -39.49 -5.01
C ARG A 925 47.92 -40.31 -5.37
N GLU A 926 47.00 -39.75 -6.17
CA GLU A 926 46.96 -39.63 -7.65
C GLU A 926 46.44 -40.85 -8.41
N SER A 927 45.72 -40.51 -9.50
CA SER A 927 45.27 -41.32 -10.66
C SER A 927 43.94 -42.07 -10.50
N GLY A 928 42.99 -42.02 -11.43
CA GLY A 928 42.91 -41.29 -12.70
C GLY A 928 41.68 -41.68 -13.52
N LYS A 929 41.49 -40.93 -14.62
CA LYS A 929 40.79 -41.25 -15.89
C LYS A 929 39.24 -41.10 -15.98
N ASN A 930 38.87 -39.97 -16.58
CA ASN A 930 38.02 -39.77 -17.77
C ASN A 930 36.80 -40.68 -18.00
N LYS A 931 35.62 -40.05 -18.12
CA LYS A 931 34.84 -40.09 -19.38
C LYS A 931 33.90 -38.90 -19.50
N THR A 932 33.82 -38.43 -20.73
CA THR A 932 33.14 -37.29 -21.32
C THR A 932 31.61 -37.34 -21.20
N GLY A 933 30.98 -36.17 -21.04
CA GLY A 933 29.54 -35.97 -21.20
C GLY A 933 29.17 -34.51 -21.00
N SER A 934 29.32 -33.71 -22.05
CA SER A 934 28.79 -32.35 -22.11
C SER A 934 27.27 -32.39 -22.14
N GLN A 935 26.60 -31.70 -21.20
CA GLN A 935 25.26 -31.16 -21.43
C GLN A 935 25.07 -29.90 -20.58
N SER A 936 25.11 -28.78 -21.32
CA SER A 936 24.50 -27.48 -21.07
C SER A 936 23.90 -27.18 -19.69
N ASP A 937 24.54 -26.23 -19.02
CA ASP A 937 23.91 -25.28 -18.10
C ASP A 937 22.65 -24.68 -18.74
N GLN A 938 21.49 -24.95 -18.14
CA GLN A 938 20.29 -24.14 -18.28
C GLN A 938 19.96 -23.55 -16.92
N GLY A 939 20.35 -22.29 -16.72
CA GLY A 939 19.80 -21.44 -15.69
C GLY A 939 18.30 -21.30 -15.90
N ARG A 940 17.52 -21.87 -14.98
CA ARG A 940 16.08 -21.63 -14.88
C ARG A 940 15.86 -20.25 -14.28
N LEU A 941 15.82 -19.23 -15.14
CA LEU A 941 15.03 -18.02 -14.90
C LEU A 941 13.56 -18.44 -15.02
N ALA A 942 12.91 -18.64 -13.88
CA ALA A 942 11.47 -18.83 -13.84
C ALA A 942 10.82 -17.49 -14.23
N ALA A 943 10.24 -17.46 -15.43
CA ALA A 943 9.33 -16.41 -15.83
C ALA A 943 8.18 -16.35 -14.83
N VAL A 944 7.96 -15.18 -14.23
CA VAL A 944 6.70 -14.84 -13.59
C VAL A 944 5.68 -14.76 -14.73
N VAL A 945 5.08 -15.90 -15.07
CA VAL A 945 3.86 -15.91 -15.85
C VAL A 945 2.78 -15.49 -14.87
N VAL A 946 2.37 -14.23 -14.97
CA VAL A 946 1.02 -13.83 -14.54
C VAL A 946 0.09 -14.59 -15.48
N VAL A 947 -0.24 -15.83 -15.12
CA VAL A 947 -1.33 -16.57 -15.75
C VAL A 947 -2.58 -15.93 -15.18
N GLY A 948 -3.25 -15.12 -16.02
CA GLY A 948 -4.45 -14.38 -15.65
C GLY A 948 -5.73 -15.20 -15.75
#